data_AF-A0A9X9LRF5-F1
#
_entry.id   AF-A0A9X9LRF5-F1
#
_cell.length_a   1.000
_cell.length_b   1.000
_cell.length_c   1.000
_cell.angle_alpha   90.00
_cell.angle_beta   90.00
_cell.angle_gamma   90.00
#
_symmetry.space_group_name_H-M   'P 1'
#
loop_
_entity.id
_entity.type
_entity.pdbx_description
1 polymer ?
#
loop_
_entity_poly.entity_id
_entity_poly.type
_entity_poly.pdbx_seq_one_letter_code
_entity_poly.pdbx_strand_id
1 'polypeptide(L)'
;MNEKKLETTPQQRKLPEWMSGQNETCPAVEGKASIQKSVFEDDLPFLEFTGSIVYSYEASDCSFLSEDISMDLCTGGVVGFDMEWPPTYSKGKQSRVALIQLCVSESKCYLFHISSMSVFPQGLKMLLENEAIKKAGVGIKGDQRKLLCDFDIDLKNFVELTDIANEKLKCTEIWSLNGLVKHLFGKQLLKDRSIRCSNWNDFPLTEDQQLYAATDAYAGLIIYQKLEILGDAVQRFAINKKEEEMLPSDVKKQLTSISENMMDLAKHLPDTWKKVEDPQRISILLRDISENLYSLRKMILGSAETVQLLPLEDPTADRVQQEQIRKQKIFTEVEDELWDTTLDNLIIHDEGNVLRNEVKQEYDGLEAGLEEGNKLKENTGRICLTSLDITERDLQILEQQAQEKFHNDATCKSPEDKEEDLSYVIESDEDLEMEMIKSLENLNTGTANPVHSKCRDMERNLDVPFEDDEDEIEAIEEEEEDADHSLPGPNASQINFLKIYFGHSSFKPVQWKVIHSVLEERRDNVVVMATGYGKSLCFQYPAVYSGRIGLVISPLISLMEDQVLQLKMSNIPACFLGSAQSKNVLEDIKSGKYRIVYLTPEFCSGNLSLLQQLQANIGITLIAVDEAHCISEWGHDFRISFRTLGSLKAILPLVPIVAVTATASSSIREDIVRCLNLKNPQITCTGFDRPNLYLEVGRKTGNILQDLVQFLIRKTNTTWEFEGPTIIYCPSRKMTEQVTAELKKLNLACGTYHAGLSVKSRREVHHSFMRDEIQCVIATIAFGMGINKADIRKVIHYGAPKEMESYYQEIGRAGRDGLQSSCHVLWAPADINLNRHRLSQIPNEKFRLYKLKMMAKMEKYLHSRRCRRKLILSHFEDKQLRKASVGIMGTEKCCDNCRSR
;
A
#
# COMPACT_ATOMS: atom_id res chain seq x y z
N MET A 1 -8.98 36.56 -65.29
CA MET A 1 -9.41 37.61 -64.36
C MET A 1 -9.13 37.09 -62.96
N ASN A 2 -8.29 37.80 -62.23
CA ASN A 2 -7.52 37.34 -61.07
C ASN A 2 -8.29 37.41 -59.74
N GLU A 3 -7.89 36.51 -58.84
CA GLU A 3 -8.06 36.56 -57.38
C GLU A 3 -7.51 37.86 -56.75
N LYS A 4 -8.06 38.28 -55.61
CA LYS A 4 -7.32 39.06 -54.60
C LYS A 4 -7.90 38.98 -53.17
N LYS A 5 -6.93 38.84 -52.26
CA LYS A 5 -6.84 38.87 -50.78
C LYS A 5 -7.67 39.91 -50.02
N LEU A 6 -7.89 39.63 -48.72
CA LEU A 6 -8.16 40.64 -47.68
C LEU A 6 -7.39 40.31 -46.38
N GLU A 7 -6.77 41.35 -45.84
CA GLU A 7 -5.86 41.41 -44.67
C GLU A 7 -6.63 41.56 -43.34
N THR A 8 -6.01 41.12 -42.23
CA THR A 8 -6.48 41.29 -40.84
C THR A 8 -5.53 42.17 -40.03
N THR A 9 -6.06 43.17 -39.34
CA THR A 9 -5.39 43.97 -38.29
C THR A 9 -5.68 43.41 -36.89
N PRO A 10 -4.72 43.45 -35.93
CA PRO A 10 -4.98 43.08 -34.53
C PRO A 10 -5.13 44.31 -33.61
N GLN A 11 -6.17 44.30 -32.76
CA GLN A 11 -6.35 45.24 -31.64
C GLN A 11 -5.66 44.70 -30.37
N GLN A 12 -4.78 45.52 -29.79
CA GLN A 12 -4.11 45.30 -28.50
C GLN A 12 -5.09 45.43 -27.32
N ARG A 13 -4.97 44.55 -26.32
CA ARG A 13 -5.50 44.75 -24.94
C ARG A 13 -4.34 45.00 -23.98
N LYS A 14 -4.41 46.13 -23.26
CA LYS A 14 -3.45 46.57 -22.22
C LYS A 14 -3.65 45.83 -20.90
N LEU A 15 -2.56 45.58 -20.18
CA LEU A 15 -2.50 45.04 -18.81
C LEU A 15 -2.53 46.17 -17.74
N PRO A 16 -2.87 45.88 -16.46
CA PRO A 16 -2.99 46.87 -15.38
C PRO A 16 -1.65 47.40 -14.82
N GLU A 17 -1.69 48.63 -14.31
CA GLU A 17 -0.57 49.55 -13.98
C GLU A 17 0.34 49.18 -12.78
N TRP A 18 0.25 47.99 -12.18
CA TRP A 18 1.20 47.57 -11.13
C TRP A 18 2.45 46.88 -11.69
N MET A 19 2.51 46.65 -13.01
CA MET A 19 3.62 45.99 -13.72
C MET A 19 4.64 46.94 -14.36
N SER A 20 4.56 48.25 -14.14
CA SER A 20 5.55 49.22 -14.66
C SER A 20 6.38 49.83 -13.54
N GLY A 21 7.42 49.11 -13.13
CA GLY A 21 8.54 49.62 -12.33
C GLY A 21 9.84 49.21 -13.00
N GLN A 22 10.51 50.16 -13.66
CA GLN A 22 11.86 50.01 -14.20
C GLN A 22 12.85 49.76 -13.05
N ASN A 23 13.82 48.87 -13.26
CA ASN A 23 15.06 48.90 -12.50
C ASN A 23 16.26 48.71 -13.43
N GLU A 24 17.21 49.61 -13.23
CA GLU A 24 18.40 49.88 -14.00
C GLU A 24 19.48 48.80 -13.81
N THR A 25 20.32 48.66 -14.84
CA THR A 25 21.57 47.90 -14.87
C THR A 25 22.63 48.45 -13.91
N CYS A 26 23.34 47.58 -13.16
CA CYS A 26 24.73 47.75 -12.71
C CYS A 26 25.29 46.45 -12.04
N PRO A 27 26.62 46.28 -11.83
CA PRO A 27 27.41 45.21 -12.45
C PRO A 27 27.98 44.14 -11.49
N ALA A 28 28.66 43.16 -12.10
CA ALA A 28 29.35 41.99 -11.54
C ALA A 28 29.95 42.13 -10.12
N VAL A 29 29.72 41.10 -9.30
CA VAL A 29 30.50 40.80 -8.10
C VAL A 29 30.88 39.32 -8.13
N GLU A 30 32.17 39.06 -8.31
CA GLU A 30 32.81 37.78 -8.06
C GLU A 30 32.67 37.40 -6.58
N GLY A 31 32.21 36.19 -6.31
CA GLY A 31 32.10 35.64 -4.96
C GLY A 31 32.12 34.12 -5.00
N LYS A 32 33.33 33.55 -5.15
CA LYS A 32 33.57 32.11 -4.94
C LYS A 32 33.25 31.74 -3.50
N ALA A 33 32.18 30.99 -3.27
CA ALA A 33 31.94 30.31 -2.00
C ALA A 33 32.76 29.02 -1.96
N SER A 34 33.69 28.97 -1.01
CA SER A 34 34.56 27.84 -0.68
C SER A 34 33.76 26.59 -0.30
N ILE A 35 33.90 25.52 -1.09
CA ILE A 35 33.34 24.19 -0.80
C ILE A 35 34.36 23.41 0.03
N GLN A 36 33.95 22.94 1.21
CA GLN A 36 34.71 21.96 2.00
C GLN A 36 34.77 20.63 1.22
N LYS A 37 35.96 20.26 0.76
CA LYS A 37 36.25 18.96 0.15
C LYS A 37 36.35 17.88 1.23
N SER A 38 35.60 16.80 1.09
CA SER A 38 35.91 15.54 1.78
C SER A 38 37.09 14.88 1.09
N VAL A 39 38.11 14.56 1.87
CA VAL A 39 39.31 13.81 1.49
C VAL A 39 38.88 12.49 0.84
N PHE A 40 39.46 12.14 -0.32
CA PHE A 40 39.18 11.03 -1.27
C PHE A 40 38.31 11.39 -2.50
N GLU A 41 38.89 12.05 -3.50
CA GLU A 41 38.36 12.09 -4.88
C GLU A 41 39.48 11.79 -5.90
N ASP A 42 39.15 11.01 -6.94
CA ASP A 42 40.03 10.53 -8.01
C ASP A 42 40.45 11.66 -8.99
N ASP A 43 41.73 11.75 -9.37
CA ASP A 43 42.31 12.73 -10.32
C ASP A 43 41.98 12.46 -11.82
N LEU A 44 40.73 12.16 -12.17
CA LEU A 44 40.33 11.93 -13.58
C LEU A 44 39.79 13.20 -14.26
N PRO A 45 40.06 13.43 -15.56
CA PRO A 45 39.50 14.55 -16.30
C PRO A 45 37.98 14.45 -16.46
N PHE A 46 37.28 15.59 -16.50
CA PHE A 46 35.83 15.61 -16.63
C PHE A 46 35.37 15.33 -18.08
N LEU A 47 34.26 14.61 -18.22
CA LEU A 47 33.51 14.51 -19.47
C LEU A 47 32.53 15.69 -19.52
N GLU A 48 32.51 16.39 -20.65
CA GLU A 48 31.65 17.54 -20.89
C GLU A 48 31.11 17.45 -22.33
N PHE A 49 29.83 17.75 -22.52
CA PHE A 49 29.24 17.86 -23.85
C PHE A 49 29.59 19.21 -24.48
N THR A 50 30.29 19.19 -25.62
CA THR A 50 30.74 20.40 -26.33
C THR A 50 29.93 20.72 -27.58
N GLY A 51 28.84 19.97 -27.81
CA GLY A 51 27.94 20.18 -28.94
C GLY A 51 26.91 21.29 -28.73
N SER A 52 25.99 21.42 -29.67
CA SER A 52 24.88 22.36 -29.58
C SER A 52 23.77 21.79 -28.69
N ILE A 53 23.38 22.57 -27.67
CA ILE A 53 22.25 22.29 -26.79
C ILE A 53 21.03 23.06 -27.31
N VAL A 54 19.95 22.33 -27.64
CA VAL A 54 18.67 22.89 -28.05
C VAL A 54 17.70 22.77 -26.90
N TYR A 55 17.47 23.87 -26.20
CA TYR A 55 16.55 23.94 -25.06
C TYR A 55 15.19 24.47 -25.51
N SER A 56 14.14 23.67 -25.36
CA SER A 56 12.78 24.02 -25.75
C SER A 56 11.80 23.80 -24.59
N TYR A 57 10.81 24.70 -24.51
CA TYR A 57 9.86 24.80 -23.42
C TYR A 57 8.43 25.11 -23.89
N GLU A 58 8.22 25.31 -25.19
CA GLU A 58 6.88 25.42 -25.76
C GLU A 58 6.43 24.06 -26.33
N ALA A 59 5.19 23.66 -26.04
CA ALA A 59 4.69 22.34 -26.42
C ALA A 59 4.64 22.13 -27.95
N SER A 60 4.35 23.19 -28.72
CA SER A 60 4.40 23.15 -30.19
C SER A 60 5.81 22.89 -30.69
N ASP A 61 6.78 23.66 -30.19
CA ASP A 61 8.19 23.55 -30.60
C ASP A 61 8.75 22.18 -30.24
N CYS A 62 8.41 21.67 -29.05
CA CYS A 62 8.83 20.34 -28.63
C CYS A 62 8.23 19.24 -29.51
N SER A 63 6.99 19.40 -30.00
CA SER A 63 6.39 18.48 -30.95
C SER A 63 7.14 18.51 -32.28
N PHE A 64 7.36 19.69 -32.85
CA PHE A 64 8.06 19.86 -34.13
C PHE A 64 9.50 19.34 -34.07
N LEU A 65 10.26 19.70 -33.04
CA LEU A 65 11.64 19.21 -32.87
C LEU A 65 11.69 17.70 -32.71
N SER A 66 10.70 17.09 -32.06
CA SER A 66 10.64 15.63 -31.90
C SER A 66 10.27 14.89 -33.18
N GLU A 67 9.43 15.50 -34.02
CA GLU A 67 9.11 15.02 -35.36
C GLU A 67 10.35 15.11 -36.26
N ASP A 68 11.08 16.23 -36.24
CA ASP A 68 12.34 16.41 -36.97
C ASP A 68 13.39 15.36 -36.54
N ILE A 69 13.56 15.12 -35.24
CA ILE A 69 14.45 14.07 -34.72
C ILE A 69 14.03 12.69 -35.24
N SER A 70 12.72 12.41 -35.27
CA SER A 70 12.20 11.13 -35.75
C SER A 70 12.44 10.92 -37.26
N MET A 71 12.47 12.01 -38.03
CA MET A 71 12.74 11.98 -39.48
C MET A 71 14.22 11.86 -39.79
N ASP A 72 15.09 12.50 -39.00
CA ASP A 72 16.54 12.50 -39.20
C ASP A 72 17.21 11.19 -38.76
N LEU A 73 16.58 10.41 -37.86
CA LEU A 73 17.10 9.13 -37.38
C LEU A 73 16.70 7.98 -38.31
N CYS A 74 17.69 7.22 -38.79
CA CYS A 74 17.46 5.96 -39.50
C CYS A 74 16.75 4.92 -38.62
N THR A 75 16.03 3.98 -39.23
CA THR A 75 15.43 2.83 -38.53
C THR A 75 16.52 2.04 -37.77
N GLY A 76 16.36 1.91 -36.46
CA GLY A 76 17.37 1.30 -35.57
C GLY A 76 18.37 2.30 -34.96
N GLY A 77 18.20 3.61 -35.21
CA GLY A 77 19.01 4.68 -34.63
C GLY A 77 18.92 4.71 -33.10
N VAL A 78 19.98 5.20 -32.46
CA VAL A 78 20.11 5.25 -31.00
C VAL A 78 20.25 6.69 -30.54
N VAL A 79 19.53 7.03 -29.48
CA VAL A 79 19.67 8.31 -28.78
C VAL A 79 20.06 8.05 -27.33
N GLY A 80 20.93 8.91 -26.81
CA GLY A 80 21.17 8.98 -25.36
C GLY A 80 19.96 9.59 -24.68
N PHE A 81 19.46 8.93 -23.63
CA PHE A 81 18.22 9.30 -22.95
C PHE A 81 18.45 9.39 -21.46
N ASP A 82 18.02 10.50 -20.86
CA ASP A 82 17.98 10.70 -19.42
C ASP A 82 16.88 11.71 -19.04
N MET A 83 16.53 11.78 -17.75
CA MET A 83 15.51 12.68 -17.24
C MET A 83 15.86 13.25 -15.88
N GLU A 84 15.38 14.46 -15.61
CA GLU A 84 15.60 15.11 -14.32
C GLU A 84 14.28 15.61 -13.71
N TRP A 85 14.24 15.59 -12.38
CA TRP A 85 13.11 16.07 -11.59
C TRP A 85 13.57 16.68 -10.27
N PRO A 86 12.81 17.64 -9.70
CA PRO A 86 13.19 18.30 -8.46
C PRO A 86 13.40 17.30 -7.31
N PRO A 87 14.44 17.47 -6.46
CA PRO A 87 14.69 16.60 -5.34
C PRO A 87 13.55 16.69 -4.33
N THR A 88 13.14 15.53 -3.81
CA THR A 88 12.10 15.48 -2.79
C THR A 88 12.71 15.10 -1.44
N TYR A 89 12.76 16.04 -0.51
CA TYR A 89 13.34 15.82 0.84
C TYR A 89 12.38 15.13 1.83
N SER A 90 11.24 14.64 1.35
CA SER A 90 10.26 13.89 2.15
C SER A 90 10.19 12.43 1.69
N LYS A 91 10.50 11.50 2.61
CA LYS A 91 10.49 10.05 2.35
C LYS A 91 9.15 9.62 1.73
N GLY A 92 9.18 9.06 0.53
CA GLY A 92 8.01 8.49 -0.16
C GLY A 92 7.28 9.40 -1.15
N LYS A 93 7.71 10.65 -1.35
CA LYS A 93 7.19 11.52 -2.42
C LYS A 93 8.25 11.61 -3.53
N GLN A 94 7.87 11.42 -4.79
CA GLN A 94 8.73 11.63 -5.96
C GLN A 94 8.15 12.79 -6.77
N SER A 95 8.95 13.82 -7.06
CA SER A 95 8.54 14.91 -7.95
C SER A 95 8.26 14.39 -9.36
N ARG A 96 7.43 15.10 -10.12
CA ARG A 96 7.23 14.80 -11.55
C ARG A 96 8.49 15.08 -12.34
N VAL A 97 8.71 14.31 -13.40
CA VAL A 97 9.72 14.61 -14.43
C VAL A 97 9.53 16.04 -14.92
N ALA A 98 10.59 16.83 -14.79
CA ALA A 98 10.58 18.22 -15.20
C ALA A 98 11.31 18.41 -16.53
N LEU A 99 12.36 17.63 -16.77
CA LEU A 99 13.19 17.72 -17.96
C LEU A 99 13.35 16.34 -18.60
N ILE A 100 13.17 16.27 -19.93
CA ILE A 100 13.55 15.11 -20.74
C ILE A 100 14.74 15.49 -21.62
N GLN A 101 15.75 14.63 -21.64
CA GLN A 101 17.03 14.90 -22.30
C GLN A 101 17.24 13.87 -23.41
N LEU A 102 17.47 14.33 -24.64
CA LEU A 102 17.74 13.47 -25.80
C LEU A 102 19.04 13.91 -26.50
N CYS A 103 20.08 13.10 -26.40
CA CYS A 103 21.30 13.29 -27.20
C CYS A 103 21.21 12.44 -28.47
N VAL A 104 21.15 13.09 -29.64
CA VAL A 104 20.96 12.40 -30.93
C VAL A 104 22.28 12.18 -31.67
N SER A 105 23.30 12.98 -31.37
CA SER A 105 24.64 12.87 -31.92
C SER A 105 25.65 13.48 -30.96
N GLU A 106 26.95 13.21 -31.17
CA GLU A 106 28.02 13.84 -30.37
C GLU A 106 28.04 15.38 -30.48
N SER A 107 27.33 15.95 -31.45
CA SER A 107 27.25 17.38 -31.71
C SER A 107 25.91 18.03 -31.37
N LYS A 108 24.86 17.26 -31.01
CA LYS A 108 23.51 17.81 -30.81
C LYS A 108 22.74 17.10 -29.70
N CYS A 109 22.28 17.88 -28.72
CA CYS A 109 21.44 17.42 -27.62
C CYS A 109 20.21 18.32 -27.48
N TYR A 110 19.05 17.72 -27.20
CA TYR A 110 17.78 18.40 -27.00
C TYR A 110 17.32 18.26 -25.56
N LEU A 111 16.91 19.37 -24.97
CA LEU A 111 16.39 19.45 -23.61
C LEU A 111 14.95 19.96 -23.67
N PHE A 112 14.01 19.11 -23.30
CA PHE A 112 12.57 19.42 -23.31
C PHE A 112 12.08 19.67 -21.89
N HIS A 113 11.77 20.93 -21.57
CA HIS A 113 11.39 21.35 -20.23
C HIS A 113 9.89 21.15 -19.96
N ILE A 114 9.49 19.90 -19.76
CA ILE A 114 8.08 19.48 -19.66
C ILE A 114 7.32 20.20 -18.54
N SER A 115 7.94 20.50 -17.40
CA SER A 115 7.27 21.17 -16.27
C SER A 115 6.77 22.58 -16.60
N SER A 116 7.35 23.23 -17.61
CA SER A 116 6.93 24.54 -18.10
C SER A 116 5.68 24.49 -19.00
N MET A 117 5.26 23.28 -19.41
CA MET A 117 4.18 23.05 -20.36
C MET A 117 2.87 22.65 -19.67
N SER A 118 1.75 23.13 -20.19
CA SER A 118 0.41 22.76 -19.70
C SER A 118 -0.09 21.41 -20.26
N VAL A 119 0.47 20.96 -21.38
CA VAL A 119 0.13 19.71 -22.07
C VAL A 119 1.42 19.05 -22.54
N PHE A 120 1.50 17.72 -22.45
CA PHE A 120 2.66 16.97 -22.94
C PHE A 120 2.73 17.04 -24.48
N PRO A 121 3.89 17.34 -25.08
CA PRO A 121 4.03 17.47 -26.54
C PRO A 121 3.76 16.15 -27.27
N GLN A 122 2.82 16.14 -28.23
CA GLN A 122 2.40 14.91 -28.90
C GLN A 122 3.52 14.29 -29.75
N GLY A 123 4.29 15.10 -30.49
CA GLY A 123 5.44 14.62 -31.27
C GLY A 123 6.52 13.99 -30.38
N LEU A 124 6.75 14.55 -29.19
CA LEU A 124 7.67 13.95 -28.22
C LEU A 124 7.14 12.62 -27.69
N LYS A 125 5.84 12.53 -27.40
CA LYS A 125 5.21 11.26 -27.00
C LYS A 125 5.41 10.20 -28.08
N MET A 126 5.13 10.54 -29.34
CA MET A 126 5.34 9.63 -30.47
C MET A 126 6.80 9.19 -30.61
N LEU A 127 7.78 10.09 -30.44
CA LEU A 127 9.21 9.76 -30.48
C LEU A 127 9.59 8.78 -29.35
N LEU A 128 9.12 9.01 -28.13
CA LEU A 128 9.39 8.15 -26.97
C LEU A 128 8.75 6.77 -27.12
N GLU A 129 7.54 6.68 -27.67
CA GLU A 129 6.80 5.44 -27.93
C GLU A 129 7.24 4.74 -29.24
N ASN A 130 8.13 5.35 -30.02
CA ASN A 130 8.60 4.77 -31.28
C ASN A 130 9.52 3.55 -31.07
N GLU A 131 9.06 2.37 -31.48
CA GLU A 131 9.84 1.12 -31.41
C GLU A 131 11.04 1.09 -32.35
N ALA A 132 11.11 1.93 -33.39
CA ALA A 132 12.22 1.96 -34.33
C ALA A 132 13.47 2.66 -33.79
N ILE A 133 13.34 3.46 -32.73
CA ILE A 133 14.43 4.29 -32.17
C ILE A 133 14.78 3.77 -30.78
N LYS A 134 16.06 3.41 -30.60
CA LYS A 134 16.60 2.93 -29.33
C LYS A 134 16.91 4.10 -28.40
N LYS A 135 16.48 4.03 -27.14
CA LYS A 135 16.80 5.01 -26.10
C LYS A 135 17.79 4.39 -25.11
N ALA A 136 19.01 4.90 -25.02
CA ALA A 136 20.08 4.31 -24.22
C ALA A 136 20.40 5.14 -22.99
N GLY A 137 20.42 4.50 -21.82
CA GLY A 137 20.69 5.13 -20.52
C GLY A 137 21.00 4.12 -19.42
N VAL A 138 21.30 4.60 -18.21
CA VAL A 138 21.53 3.76 -17.01
C VAL A 138 20.36 3.94 -16.05
N GLY A 139 19.73 2.85 -15.63
CA GLY A 139 18.54 2.91 -14.78
C GLY A 139 17.26 3.27 -15.56
N ILE A 140 17.29 3.14 -16.88
CA ILE A 140 16.22 3.55 -17.80
C ILE A 140 14.90 2.79 -17.57
N LYS A 141 14.94 1.60 -16.94
CA LYS A 141 13.73 0.90 -16.47
C LYS A 141 12.97 1.69 -15.40
N GLY A 142 13.71 2.41 -14.55
CA GLY A 142 13.15 3.35 -13.58
C GLY A 142 12.52 4.55 -14.27
N ASP A 143 13.18 5.07 -15.29
CA ASP A 143 12.72 6.21 -16.10
C ASP A 143 11.47 5.88 -16.91
N GLN A 144 11.40 4.70 -17.53
CA GLN A 144 10.20 4.21 -18.20
C GLN A 144 9.01 4.18 -17.23
N ARG A 145 9.19 3.61 -16.04
CA ARG A 145 8.14 3.57 -15.02
C ARG A 145 7.74 4.99 -14.62
N LYS A 146 8.70 5.90 -14.51
CA LYS A 146 8.46 7.30 -14.15
C LYS A 146 7.66 8.04 -15.22
N LEU A 147 8.00 7.89 -16.50
CA LEU A 147 7.24 8.46 -17.62
C LEU A 147 5.82 7.90 -17.70
N LEU A 148 5.65 6.59 -17.52
CA LEU A 148 4.34 5.94 -17.53
C LEU A 148 3.46 6.47 -16.38
N CYS A 149 4.03 6.58 -15.18
CA CYS A 149 3.30 7.10 -14.02
C CYS A 149 3.00 8.60 -14.12
N ASP A 150 3.94 9.41 -14.62
CA ASP A 150 3.80 10.87 -14.62
C ASP A 150 2.94 11.38 -15.78
N PHE A 151 3.05 10.75 -16.96
CA PHE A 151 2.49 11.27 -18.22
C PHE A 151 1.73 10.23 -19.07
N ASP A 152 1.58 8.98 -18.64
CA ASP A 152 0.97 7.90 -19.43
C ASP A 152 1.66 7.72 -20.80
N ILE A 153 2.98 7.63 -20.75
CA ILE A 153 3.86 7.41 -21.91
C ILE A 153 4.60 6.10 -21.71
N ASP A 154 4.39 5.16 -22.62
CA ASP A 154 5.08 3.88 -22.58
C ASP A 154 6.38 3.96 -23.38
N LEU A 155 7.50 4.28 -22.72
CA LEU A 155 8.81 4.37 -23.36
C LEU A 155 9.17 3.03 -24.03
N LYS A 156 9.17 3.01 -25.37
CA LYS A 156 9.46 1.80 -26.15
C LYS A 156 10.91 1.74 -26.60
N ASN A 157 11.39 0.50 -26.77
CA ASN A 157 12.73 0.16 -27.27
C ASN A 157 13.86 0.89 -26.51
N PHE A 158 13.89 0.73 -25.18
CA PHE A 158 14.97 1.26 -24.35
C PHE A 158 16.10 0.25 -24.17
N VAL A 159 17.29 0.76 -23.88
CA VAL A 159 18.52 0.00 -23.71
C VAL A 159 19.11 0.32 -22.34
N GLU A 160 19.14 -0.67 -21.46
CA GLU A 160 19.81 -0.59 -20.16
C GLU A 160 21.31 -0.83 -20.35
N LEU A 161 22.12 0.23 -20.24
CA LEU A 161 23.56 0.17 -20.49
C LEU A 161 24.31 -0.72 -19.51
N THR A 162 23.80 -0.87 -18.28
CA THR A 162 24.34 -1.80 -17.29
C THR A 162 24.28 -3.25 -17.78
N ASP A 163 23.17 -3.64 -18.41
CA ASP A 163 22.95 -4.99 -18.91
C ASP A 163 23.92 -5.27 -20.08
N ILE A 164 24.05 -4.33 -21.03
CA ILE A 164 25.00 -4.44 -22.15
C ILE A 164 26.45 -4.45 -21.64
N ALA A 165 26.81 -3.59 -20.70
CA ALA A 165 28.16 -3.52 -20.16
C ALA A 165 28.56 -4.84 -19.49
N ASN A 166 27.69 -5.40 -18.64
CA ASN A 166 27.93 -6.69 -18.00
C ASN A 166 28.04 -7.84 -19.02
N GLU A 167 27.22 -7.84 -20.06
CA GLU A 167 27.31 -8.82 -21.15
C GLU A 167 28.65 -8.72 -21.90
N LYS A 168 29.03 -7.51 -22.32
CA LYS A 168 30.23 -7.29 -23.15
C LYS A 168 31.53 -7.40 -22.37
N LEU A 169 31.55 -6.94 -21.12
CA LEU A 169 32.71 -6.97 -20.22
C LEU A 169 32.82 -8.29 -19.44
N LYS A 170 31.81 -9.17 -19.52
CA LYS A 170 31.73 -10.46 -18.82
C LYS A 170 31.90 -10.31 -17.30
N CYS A 171 31.27 -9.30 -16.74
CA CYS A 171 31.22 -9.07 -15.30
C CYS A 171 29.77 -9.01 -14.82
N THR A 172 29.58 -9.08 -13.51
CA THR A 172 28.28 -8.91 -12.85
C THR A 172 28.41 -7.80 -11.83
N GLU A 173 28.58 -6.57 -12.32
CA GLU A 173 28.72 -5.38 -11.48
C GLU A 173 27.48 -4.49 -11.58
N ILE A 174 27.25 -3.69 -10.53
CA ILE A 174 26.24 -2.63 -10.53
C ILE A 174 26.91 -1.37 -11.04
N TRP A 175 26.64 -1.02 -12.29
CA TRP A 175 27.23 0.14 -12.94
C TRP A 175 26.40 1.41 -12.68
N SER A 176 27.07 2.50 -12.30
CA SER A 176 26.49 3.85 -12.43
C SER A 176 26.98 4.48 -13.73
N LEU A 177 26.26 5.49 -14.24
CA LEU A 177 26.69 6.23 -15.44
C LEU A 177 28.13 6.75 -15.30
N ASN A 178 28.46 7.35 -14.14
CA ASN A 178 29.84 7.80 -13.85
C ASN A 178 30.84 6.63 -13.77
N GLY A 179 30.43 5.50 -13.22
CA GLY A 179 31.26 4.29 -13.17
C GLY A 179 31.62 3.78 -14.56
N LEU A 180 30.67 3.77 -15.48
CA LEU A 180 30.91 3.39 -16.88
C LEU A 180 31.79 4.42 -17.61
N VAL A 181 31.57 5.72 -17.37
CA VAL A 181 32.44 6.76 -17.93
C VAL A 181 33.89 6.61 -17.43
N LYS A 182 34.07 6.36 -16.14
CA LYS A 182 35.39 6.08 -15.54
C LYS A 182 36.05 4.84 -16.14
N HIS A 183 35.29 3.76 -16.26
CA HIS A 183 35.80 2.48 -16.74
C HIS A 183 36.14 2.48 -18.23
N LEU A 184 35.25 3.00 -19.08
CA LEU A 184 35.36 2.90 -20.54
C LEU A 184 36.16 4.05 -21.17
N PHE A 185 36.19 5.22 -20.52
CA PHE A 185 36.79 6.43 -21.10
C PHE A 185 37.88 7.06 -20.22
N GLY A 186 38.10 6.58 -18.98
CA GLY A 186 39.07 7.19 -18.07
C GLY A 186 38.74 8.64 -17.71
N LYS A 187 37.46 9.00 -17.78
CA LYS A 187 36.94 10.33 -17.44
C LYS A 187 35.94 10.23 -16.29
N GLN A 188 35.52 11.36 -15.74
CA GLN A 188 34.45 11.39 -14.74
C GLN A 188 33.38 12.42 -15.08
N LEU A 189 32.15 12.15 -14.66
CA LEU A 189 31.04 13.10 -14.75
C LEU A 189 31.10 14.07 -13.56
N LEU A 190 30.90 15.35 -13.84
CA LEU A 190 30.79 16.37 -12.82
C LEU A 190 29.44 16.24 -12.11
N LYS A 191 29.41 15.51 -11.00
CA LYS A 191 28.19 15.29 -10.21
C LYS A 191 28.04 16.33 -9.10
N ASP A 192 28.06 17.61 -9.47
CA ASP A 192 27.84 18.68 -8.51
C ASP A 192 26.47 18.50 -7.85
N ARG A 193 26.48 18.33 -6.53
CA ARG A 193 25.29 18.12 -5.73
C ARG A 193 24.36 19.34 -5.78
N SER A 194 24.91 20.54 -5.96
CA SER A 194 24.12 21.77 -6.08
C SER A 194 23.27 21.80 -7.35
N ILE A 195 23.79 21.28 -8.47
CA ILE A 195 23.08 21.18 -9.75
C ILE A 195 22.17 19.96 -9.77
N ARG A 196 22.69 18.77 -9.43
CA ARG A 196 21.89 17.52 -9.45
C ARG A 196 20.71 17.54 -8.49
N CYS A 197 20.85 18.23 -7.35
CA CYS A 197 19.77 18.44 -6.38
C CYS A 197 19.22 19.88 -6.47
N SER A 198 19.28 20.51 -7.64
CA SER A 198 18.61 21.78 -7.90
C SER A 198 17.12 21.56 -8.17
N ASN A 199 16.32 22.62 -8.12
CA ASN A 199 14.92 22.54 -8.49
C ASN A 199 14.78 22.57 -10.01
N TRP A 200 14.68 21.39 -10.63
CA TRP A 200 14.50 21.25 -12.08
C TRP A 200 13.18 21.80 -12.64
N ASN A 201 12.28 22.31 -11.80
CA ASN A 201 11.10 23.07 -12.23
C ASN A 201 11.39 24.57 -12.45
N ASP A 202 12.56 25.06 -12.04
CA ASP A 202 12.90 26.47 -12.16
C ASP A 202 13.00 26.84 -13.64
N PHE A 203 12.19 27.83 -14.05
CA PHE A 203 12.12 28.27 -15.44
C PHE A 203 12.63 29.70 -15.59
N PRO A 204 13.55 29.97 -16.55
CA PRO A 204 14.27 29.01 -17.40
C PRO A 204 15.41 28.29 -16.66
N LEU A 205 15.89 27.15 -17.20
CA LEU A 205 17.08 26.44 -16.68
C LEU A 205 18.35 27.27 -16.85
N THR A 206 19.27 27.21 -15.88
CA THR A 206 20.59 27.85 -15.96
C THR A 206 21.50 27.17 -16.99
N GLU A 207 22.54 27.86 -17.46
CA GLU A 207 23.53 27.27 -18.38
C GLU A 207 24.19 26.02 -17.77
N ASP A 208 24.51 26.04 -16.47
CA ASP A 208 25.08 24.91 -15.76
C ASP A 208 24.12 23.70 -15.68
N GLN A 209 22.82 23.93 -15.47
CA GLN A 209 21.79 22.87 -15.49
C GLN A 209 21.63 22.28 -16.89
N GLN A 210 21.65 23.13 -17.92
CA GLN A 210 21.55 22.68 -19.31
C GLN A 210 22.77 21.85 -19.72
N LEU A 211 23.98 22.29 -19.36
CA LEU A 211 25.22 21.58 -19.66
C LEU A 211 25.32 20.25 -18.90
N TYR A 212 24.90 20.21 -17.63
CA TYR A 212 24.82 18.98 -16.84
C TYR A 212 23.91 17.95 -17.52
N ALA A 213 22.67 18.35 -17.84
CA ALA A 213 21.70 17.48 -18.48
C ALA A 213 22.19 17.01 -19.85
N ALA A 214 22.69 17.92 -20.70
CA ALA A 214 23.22 17.53 -22.00
C ALA A 214 24.37 16.52 -21.90
N THR A 215 25.22 16.64 -20.87
CA THR A 215 26.36 15.74 -20.62
C THR A 215 25.91 14.36 -20.15
N ASP A 216 24.88 14.26 -19.30
CA ASP A 216 24.36 12.96 -18.83
C ASP A 216 23.70 12.17 -19.98
N ALA A 217 22.87 12.81 -20.81
CA ALA A 217 22.32 12.18 -22.01
C ALA A 217 23.42 11.82 -23.04
N TYR A 218 24.42 12.70 -23.23
CA TYR A 218 25.56 12.42 -24.10
C TYR A 218 26.39 11.22 -23.65
N ALA A 219 26.64 11.09 -22.35
CA ALA A 219 27.33 9.94 -21.78
C ALA A 219 26.61 8.62 -22.13
N GLY A 220 25.28 8.60 -22.05
CA GLY A 220 24.47 7.45 -22.45
C GLY A 220 24.70 7.02 -23.92
N LEU A 221 24.74 7.99 -24.84
CA LEU A 221 24.97 7.74 -26.26
C LEU A 221 26.37 7.16 -26.54
N ILE A 222 27.42 7.80 -26.02
CA ILE A 222 28.80 7.37 -26.32
C ILE A 222 29.15 6.04 -25.66
N ILE A 223 28.59 5.75 -24.47
CA ILE A 223 28.77 4.44 -23.81
C ILE A 223 28.16 3.35 -24.68
N TYR A 224 26.93 3.56 -25.19
CA TYR A 224 26.29 2.59 -26.09
C TYR A 224 27.17 2.30 -27.30
N GLN A 225 27.62 3.36 -28.00
CA GLN A 225 28.45 3.24 -29.19
C GLN A 225 29.76 2.49 -28.89
N LYS A 226 30.41 2.78 -27.76
CA LYS A 226 31.64 2.11 -27.35
C LYS A 226 31.42 0.63 -27.06
N LEU A 227 30.32 0.28 -26.39
CA LEU A 227 29.96 -1.10 -26.04
C LEU A 227 29.55 -1.92 -27.28
N GLU A 228 28.88 -1.31 -28.26
CA GLU A 228 28.61 -1.98 -29.55
C GLU A 228 29.91 -2.33 -30.29
N ILE A 229 30.86 -1.39 -30.36
CA ILE A 229 32.17 -1.64 -30.98
C ILE A 229 32.93 -2.77 -30.26
N LEU A 230 32.85 -2.84 -28.93
CA LEU A 230 33.43 -3.93 -28.14
C LEU A 230 32.81 -5.29 -28.47
N GLY A 231 31.50 -5.33 -28.73
CA GLY A 231 30.78 -6.53 -29.19
C GLY A 231 31.34 -7.08 -30.50
N ASP A 232 31.57 -6.20 -31.47
CA ASP A 232 32.12 -6.57 -32.79
C ASP A 232 33.59 -7.01 -32.73
N ALA A 233 34.36 -6.50 -31.77
CA ALA A 233 35.74 -6.95 -31.53
C ALA A 233 35.76 -8.39 -30.95
N VAL A 234 34.88 -8.69 -29.99
CA VAL A 234 34.74 -10.03 -29.40
C VAL A 234 34.20 -11.05 -30.41
N GLN A 235 33.33 -10.63 -31.33
CA GLN A 235 32.85 -11.48 -32.43
C GLN A 235 33.92 -11.73 -33.52
N ARG A 236 34.79 -10.74 -33.81
CA ARG A 236 35.98 -10.95 -34.65
C ARG A 236 36.99 -11.92 -34.00
N PHE A 237 37.13 -11.93 -32.68
CA PHE A 237 37.91 -12.96 -31.96
C PHE A 237 37.23 -14.34 -31.95
N ALA A 238 35.90 -14.41 -32.02
CA ALA A 238 35.17 -15.68 -32.09
C ALA A 238 35.23 -16.35 -33.48
N ILE A 239 35.46 -15.58 -34.56
CA ILE A 239 35.63 -16.12 -35.91
C ILE A 239 37.05 -16.71 -36.13
N ASN A 240 38.03 -16.29 -35.32
CA ASN A 240 39.38 -16.90 -35.32
C ASN A 240 39.51 -18.12 -34.39
N LYS A 241 38.41 -18.68 -33.85
CA LYS A 241 38.40 -19.98 -33.14
C LYS A 241 38.47 -21.18 -34.08
N LYS A 242 39.38 -21.13 -35.05
CA LYS A 242 39.90 -22.29 -35.78
C LYS A 242 41.42 -22.24 -35.78
N GLU A 243 42.02 -22.09 -34.61
CA GLU A 243 43.38 -22.54 -34.35
C GLU A 243 43.53 -22.72 -32.83
N GLU A 244 43.82 -23.95 -32.43
CA GLU A 244 44.10 -24.34 -31.06
C GLU A 244 45.43 -23.73 -30.60
N GLU A 245 45.43 -22.95 -29.52
CA GLU A 245 46.58 -22.90 -28.61
C GLU A 245 46.11 -22.87 -27.16
N MET A 246 46.61 -23.85 -26.40
CA MET A 246 46.37 -24.00 -24.95
C MET A 246 47.00 -22.83 -24.19
N LEU A 247 46.32 -22.34 -23.15
CA LEU A 247 46.90 -21.40 -22.19
C LEU A 247 48.22 -22.00 -21.62
N PRO A 248 49.36 -21.28 -21.64
CA PRO A 248 50.65 -21.83 -21.21
C PRO A 248 50.61 -22.29 -19.74
N SER A 249 51.22 -23.44 -19.44
CA SER A 249 51.23 -24.07 -18.10
C SER A 249 51.75 -23.16 -16.98
N ASP A 250 52.47 -22.11 -17.34
CA ASP A 250 53.13 -21.19 -16.42
C ASP A 250 52.17 -20.19 -15.80
N VAL A 251 51.13 -19.76 -16.54
CA VAL A 251 50.07 -18.87 -16.01
C VAL A 251 49.23 -19.61 -14.99
N LYS A 252 48.96 -20.90 -15.23
CA LYS A 252 48.21 -21.74 -14.31
C LYS A 252 48.99 -22.01 -13.02
N LYS A 253 50.31 -22.23 -13.10
CA LYS A 253 51.18 -22.38 -11.92
C LYS A 253 51.30 -21.09 -11.10
N GLN A 254 51.36 -19.92 -11.76
CA GLN A 254 51.43 -18.64 -11.06
C GLN A 254 50.13 -18.31 -10.32
N LEU A 255 48.96 -18.58 -10.93
CA LEU A 255 47.67 -18.38 -10.26
C LEU A 255 47.50 -19.28 -9.03
N THR A 256 47.98 -20.53 -9.07
CA THR A 256 47.93 -21.44 -7.91
C THR A 256 48.86 -20.96 -6.79
N SER A 257 50.08 -20.52 -7.11
CA SER A 257 51.03 -19.99 -6.12
C SER A 257 50.54 -18.71 -5.44
N ILE A 258 49.84 -17.83 -6.18
CA ILE A 258 49.27 -16.59 -5.63
C ILE A 258 48.07 -16.91 -4.72
N SER A 259 47.24 -17.88 -5.09
CA SER A 259 46.14 -18.36 -4.24
C SER A 259 46.64 -18.95 -2.92
N GLU A 260 47.76 -19.69 -2.95
CA GLU A 260 48.36 -20.26 -1.75
C GLU A 260 48.93 -19.17 -0.83
N ASN A 261 49.60 -18.16 -1.39
CA ASN A 261 50.11 -17.01 -0.62
C ASN A 261 48.99 -16.18 0.03
N MET A 262 47.85 -16.00 -0.66
CA MET A 262 46.70 -15.29 -0.08
C MET A 262 46.04 -16.07 1.06
N MET A 263 45.99 -17.41 0.96
CA MET A 263 45.50 -18.25 2.06
C MET A 263 46.46 -18.29 3.25
N ASP A 264 47.77 -18.20 3.02
CA ASP A 264 48.77 -18.18 4.09
C ASP A 264 48.77 -16.84 4.86
N LEU A 265 48.60 -15.73 4.13
CA LEU A 265 48.34 -14.39 4.71
C LEU A 265 47.04 -14.36 5.53
N ALA A 266 45.99 -15.02 5.05
CA ALA A 266 44.73 -15.13 5.78
C ALA A 266 44.84 -15.97 7.07
N LYS A 267 45.76 -16.94 7.11
CA LYS A 267 46.03 -17.78 8.31
C LYS A 267 46.92 -17.10 9.35
N HIS A 268 47.66 -16.06 8.97
CA HIS A 268 48.52 -15.28 9.88
C HIS A 268 47.79 -14.07 10.51
N LEU A 269 46.51 -13.88 10.19
CA LEU A 269 45.63 -12.96 10.91
C LEU A 269 45.29 -13.57 12.28
N PRO A 270 45.80 -13.03 13.40
CA PRO A 270 45.53 -13.62 14.70
C PRO A 270 44.10 -13.27 15.14
N ASP A 271 43.43 -14.18 15.84
CA ASP A 271 42.08 -14.02 16.43
C ASP A 271 41.96 -12.87 17.47
N THR A 272 42.99 -12.05 17.65
CA THR A 272 43.07 -10.89 18.57
C THR A 272 42.72 -9.55 17.91
N TRP A 273 41.79 -9.53 16.95
CA TRP A 273 41.23 -8.28 16.39
C TRP A 273 40.37 -7.45 17.37
N LYS A 274 40.29 -7.84 18.65
CA LYS A 274 39.60 -7.06 19.70
C LYS A 274 40.50 -6.12 20.51
N LYS A 275 41.83 -6.10 20.31
CA LYS A 275 42.73 -5.15 20.98
C LYS A 275 43.96 -4.81 20.11
N VAL A 276 43.86 -3.80 19.25
CA VAL A 276 45.05 -3.15 18.65
C VAL A 276 44.77 -1.65 18.52
N GLU A 277 45.58 -0.83 19.22
CA GLU A 277 45.48 0.63 19.27
C GLU A 277 46.40 1.35 18.26
N ASP A 278 47.00 0.65 17.29
CA ASP A 278 47.96 1.25 16.35
C ASP A 278 47.47 1.28 14.88
N PRO A 279 46.87 2.41 14.43
CA PRO A 279 46.35 2.57 13.08
C PRO A 279 47.41 2.61 11.98
N GLN A 280 48.69 2.85 12.30
CA GLN A 280 49.75 2.91 11.27
C GLN A 280 50.09 1.51 10.71
N ARG A 281 49.99 0.47 11.54
CA ARG A 281 50.29 -0.90 11.12
C ARG A 281 49.22 -1.50 10.21
N ILE A 282 47.96 -1.11 10.42
CA ILE A 282 46.82 -1.49 9.59
C ILE A 282 46.89 -0.81 8.21
N SER A 283 47.31 0.46 8.18
CA SER A 283 47.56 1.22 6.95
C SER A 283 48.62 0.57 6.06
N ILE A 284 49.73 0.12 6.65
CA ILE A 284 50.81 -0.55 5.91
C ILE A 284 50.32 -1.88 5.32
N LEU A 285 49.57 -2.67 6.09
CA LEU A 285 49.08 -3.97 5.62
C LEU A 285 48.03 -3.84 4.51
N LEU A 286 47.15 -2.85 4.59
CA LEU A 286 46.17 -2.55 3.54
C LEU A 286 46.84 -2.01 2.27
N ARG A 287 47.90 -1.21 2.42
CA ARG A 287 48.73 -0.74 1.30
C ARG A 287 49.41 -1.90 0.59
N ASP A 288 49.99 -2.84 1.32
CA ASP A 288 50.69 -3.99 0.74
C ASP A 288 49.72 -4.94 0.01
N ILE A 289 48.50 -5.13 0.53
CA ILE A 289 47.44 -5.89 -0.17
C ILE A 289 47.01 -5.17 -1.45
N SER A 290 46.87 -3.84 -1.40
CA SER A 290 46.48 -3.01 -2.54
C SER A 290 47.53 -3.01 -3.65
N GLU A 291 48.82 -2.92 -3.31
CA GLU A 291 49.93 -2.95 -4.29
C GLU A 291 50.05 -4.31 -4.99
N ASN A 292 49.79 -5.41 -4.28
CA ASN A 292 49.77 -6.75 -4.84
C ASN A 292 48.60 -6.95 -5.82
N LEU A 293 47.41 -6.43 -5.49
CA LEU A 293 46.24 -6.46 -6.39
C LEU A 293 46.43 -5.56 -7.62
N TYR A 294 47.09 -4.41 -7.45
CA TYR A 294 47.40 -3.51 -8.55
C TYR A 294 48.43 -4.11 -9.52
N SER A 295 49.46 -4.77 -8.99
CA SER A 295 50.47 -5.48 -9.79
C SER A 295 49.85 -6.64 -10.57
N LEU A 296 48.93 -7.39 -9.96
CA LEU A 296 48.14 -8.44 -10.61
C LEU A 296 47.30 -7.89 -11.77
N ARG A 297 46.63 -6.75 -11.55
CA ARG A 297 45.81 -6.08 -12.56
C ARG A 297 46.64 -5.59 -13.75
N LYS A 298 47.83 -5.03 -13.48
CA LYS A 298 48.76 -4.54 -14.52
C LYS A 298 49.33 -5.69 -15.36
N MET A 299 49.56 -6.84 -14.74
CA MET A 299 50.09 -8.04 -15.40
C MET A 299 49.03 -8.76 -16.26
N ILE A 300 47.75 -8.69 -15.86
CA ILE A 300 46.63 -9.29 -16.62
C ILE A 300 46.21 -8.43 -17.82
N LEU A 301 46.29 -7.10 -17.72
CA LEU A 301 45.65 -6.21 -18.70
C LEU A 301 46.55 -5.71 -19.85
N GLY A 302 47.87 -5.88 -19.76
CA GLY A 302 48.78 -5.47 -20.85
C GLY A 302 48.83 -3.95 -21.08
N SER A 303 50.02 -3.44 -21.39
CA SER A 303 50.33 -2.01 -21.46
C SER A 303 49.62 -1.24 -22.58
N ALA A 304 49.03 -0.08 -22.25
CA ALA A 304 48.87 1.04 -23.17
C ALA A 304 49.16 2.38 -22.47
N GLU A 305 50.37 2.87 -22.74
CA GLU A 305 50.89 4.24 -22.74
C GLU A 305 51.04 5.10 -21.46
N THR A 306 52.18 5.79 -21.50
CA THR A 306 52.96 6.54 -20.51
C THR A 306 52.53 8.00 -20.34
N VAL A 307 52.51 8.51 -19.10
CA VAL A 307 52.69 9.95 -18.83
C VAL A 307 53.74 10.12 -17.71
N GLN A 308 54.69 11.01 -17.97
CA GLN A 308 55.88 11.31 -17.16
C GLN A 308 55.51 12.02 -15.84
N LEU A 309 56.14 11.58 -14.73
CA LEU A 309 56.17 12.30 -13.45
C LEU A 309 57.51 13.04 -13.32
N LEU A 310 57.46 14.36 -13.07
CA LEU A 310 58.58 15.15 -12.56
C LEU A 310 58.60 15.06 -11.01
N PRO A 311 59.79 15.08 -10.37
CA PRO A 311 59.95 14.67 -8.98
C PRO A 311 59.74 15.83 -8.01
N LEU A 312 59.18 15.55 -6.84
CA LEU A 312 59.27 16.43 -5.68
C LEU A 312 59.86 15.65 -4.51
N GLU A 313 61.04 16.11 -4.14
CA GLU A 313 61.85 15.71 -3.00
C GLU A 313 61.12 16.07 -1.70
N ASP A 314 61.11 15.10 -0.78
CA ASP A 314 60.97 15.35 0.66
C ASP A 314 62.23 16.10 1.15
N PRO A 315 62.19 16.93 2.21
CA PRO A 315 62.23 16.31 3.54
C PRO A 315 61.65 17.12 4.73
N THR A 316 61.07 16.37 5.66
CA THR A 316 61.29 16.37 7.13
C THR A 316 61.56 17.69 7.88
N ALA A 317 60.83 17.87 9.00
CA ALA A 317 61.36 17.72 10.37
C ALA A 317 60.79 18.75 11.37
N ASP A 318 60.25 18.21 12.46
CA ASP A 318 60.44 18.65 13.86
C ASP A 318 60.04 20.07 14.31
N ARG A 319 59.03 20.09 15.21
CA ARG A 319 59.14 20.42 16.67
C ARG A 319 58.19 21.50 17.24
N VAL A 320 57.54 21.06 18.34
CA VAL A 320 57.28 21.77 19.63
C VAL A 320 55.98 22.59 19.67
N GLN A 321 54.94 22.10 20.40
CA GLN A 321 54.55 22.43 21.80
C GLN A 321 54.14 23.91 21.96
N GLN A 322 53.20 24.35 22.79
CA GLN A 322 52.46 23.82 23.93
C GLN A 322 51.36 24.87 24.17
N GLU A 323 50.14 24.50 24.54
CA GLU A 323 49.52 25.10 25.72
C GLU A 323 48.43 24.19 26.29
N GLN A 324 48.41 24.15 27.60
CA GLN A 324 47.97 23.05 28.44
C GLN A 324 47.24 23.71 29.64
N ILE A 325 46.35 22.96 30.30
CA ILE A 325 46.16 22.91 31.77
C ILE A 325 44.79 23.34 32.38
N ARG A 326 44.23 22.33 33.10
CA ARG A 326 43.38 22.28 34.32
C ARG A 326 41.86 22.49 34.20
N LYS A 327 41.00 21.67 34.83
CA LYS A 327 41.07 20.91 36.11
C LYS A 327 40.41 19.51 35.97
N GLN A 328 41.06 18.39 36.33
CA GLN A 328 41.05 17.67 37.64
C GLN A 328 39.66 17.14 38.07
N LYS A 329 39.36 15.83 38.21
CA LYS A 329 39.89 14.68 39.01
C LYS A 329 38.94 14.35 40.19
N ILE A 330 38.51 13.09 40.30
CA ILE A 330 38.22 12.22 41.49
C ILE A 330 37.89 10.82 40.89
N PHE A 331 38.84 9.85 40.85
CA PHE A 331 39.10 8.70 41.77
C PHE A 331 37.94 7.67 41.85
N THR A 332 38.04 6.33 41.77
CA THR A 332 39.05 5.23 41.61
C THR A 332 38.26 3.89 41.71
N GLU A 333 38.41 2.86 40.86
CA GLU A 333 39.37 1.72 40.85
C GLU A 333 39.36 0.73 42.04
N VAL A 334 39.16 -0.57 41.75
CA VAL A 334 39.75 -1.83 42.32
C VAL A 334 39.42 -2.95 41.28
N GLU A 335 40.34 -3.47 40.45
CA GLU A 335 41.45 -4.47 40.60
C GLU A 335 41.06 -5.96 40.36
N ASP A 336 41.95 -6.61 39.60
CA ASP A 336 41.99 -7.98 39.05
C ASP A 336 42.21 -9.09 40.10
N GLU A 337 41.93 -10.37 39.77
CA GLU A 337 42.95 -11.47 39.76
C GLU A 337 42.38 -12.85 39.34
N LEU A 338 43.28 -13.68 38.80
CA LEU A 338 43.12 -15.04 38.27
C LEU A 338 43.65 -16.09 39.30
N TRP A 339 43.37 -17.39 39.07
CA TRP A 339 44.03 -18.66 39.52
C TRP A 339 43.13 -19.67 40.29
N ASP A 340 42.73 -20.70 39.53
CA ASP A 340 42.92 -22.15 39.70
C ASP A 340 42.72 -22.92 41.05
N THR A 341 42.11 -24.12 40.89
CA THR A 341 42.25 -25.42 41.61
C THR A 341 41.60 -25.77 42.97
N THR A 342 40.78 -26.86 42.92
CA THR A 342 40.61 -28.06 43.80
C THR A 342 39.76 -28.09 45.10
N LEU A 343 38.83 -29.08 45.10
CA LEU A 343 38.41 -30.09 46.12
C LEU A 343 38.10 -29.63 47.58
N ASP A 344 37.08 -30.10 48.31
CA ASP A 344 36.55 -31.46 48.45
C ASP A 344 35.23 -31.51 49.29
N ASN A 345 34.34 -32.41 48.89
CA ASN A 345 33.40 -33.28 49.65
C ASN A 345 32.59 -32.83 50.89
N LEU A 346 31.28 -33.12 50.84
CA LEU A 346 30.59 -33.96 51.83
C LEU A 346 29.40 -34.74 51.23
N ILE A 347 29.47 -36.05 51.45
CA ILE A 347 28.68 -37.20 50.99
C ILE A 347 27.38 -37.35 51.80
N ILE A 348 26.27 -37.80 51.19
CA ILE A 348 25.50 -39.03 51.56
C ILE A 348 24.82 -39.60 50.30
N HIS A 349 25.15 -40.86 49.99
CA HIS A 349 24.53 -41.79 49.04
C HIS A 349 23.30 -42.49 49.66
N ASP A 350 22.34 -42.95 48.85
CA ASP A 350 22.08 -44.40 48.76
C ASP A 350 21.41 -44.83 47.44
N GLU A 351 21.77 -46.04 47.01
CA GLU A 351 21.49 -46.78 45.76
C GLU A 351 20.07 -47.41 45.76
N GLY A 352 19.46 -47.95 44.70
CA GLY A 352 19.87 -48.33 43.35
C GLY A 352 18.78 -49.14 42.61
N ASN A 353 19.19 -49.70 41.46
CA ASN A 353 18.61 -50.81 40.66
C ASN A 353 17.49 -50.61 39.59
N VAL A 354 17.93 -50.46 38.33
CA VAL A 354 17.87 -51.41 37.19
C VAL A 354 16.59 -52.24 36.92
N LEU A 355 16.01 -52.07 35.72
CA LEU A 355 15.61 -53.09 34.69
C LEU A 355 14.76 -52.38 33.59
N ARG A 356 15.24 -52.09 32.37
CA ARG A 356 15.44 -52.92 31.16
C ARG A 356 14.17 -53.21 30.31
N ASN A 357 14.31 -52.93 29.00
CA ASN A 357 13.66 -53.48 27.79
C ASN A 357 12.41 -52.79 27.17
N GLU A 358 12.67 -51.99 26.11
CA GLU A 358 12.50 -52.31 24.67
C GLU A 358 11.28 -53.12 24.12
N VAL A 359 10.66 -52.50 23.09
CA VAL A 359 10.31 -53.05 21.74
C VAL A 359 8.85 -53.49 21.41
N LYS A 360 8.31 -52.79 20.40
CA LYS A 360 7.44 -53.13 19.22
C LYS A 360 6.41 -54.28 19.32
N GLN A 361 5.21 -54.11 18.77
CA GLN A 361 4.85 -54.30 17.33
C GLN A 361 3.31 -54.45 17.11
N GLU A 362 2.90 -54.17 15.88
CA GLU A 362 1.57 -54.21 15.21
C GLU A 362 0.73 -55.49 15.38
N TYR A 363 -0.61 -55.42 15.21
CA TYR A 363 -1.33 -55.99 14.04
C TYR A 363 -2.87 -55.79 14.08
N ASP A 364 -3.44 -55.77 12.86
CA ASP A 364 -4.83 -55.69 12.39
C ASP A 364 -5.89 -56.63 13.01
N GLY A 365 -7.18 -56.31 12.78
CA GLY A 365 -8.25 -57.33 12.70
C GLY A 365 -9.72 -56.89 12.80
N LEU A 366 -10.34 -56.58 11.66
CA LEU A 366 -11.66 -57.03 11.14
C LEU A 366 -12.94 -57.20 12.03
N GLU A 367 -13.99 -56.50 11.55
CA GLU A 367 -15.39 -56.92 11.23
C GLU A 367 -16.50 -57.26 12.24
N ALA A 368 -17.73 -56.93 11.76
CA ALA A 368 -19.11 -57.28 12.16
C ALA A 368 -19.84 -56.17 12.96
N GLY A 369 -20.91 -55.52 12.49
CA GLY A 369 -22.02 -55.95 11.63
C GLY A 369 -23.27 -56.12 12.50
N LEU A 370 -24.33 -55.31 12.29
CA LEU A 370 -25.74 -55.63 12.57
C LEU A 370 -26.66 -54.49 12.05
N GLU A 371 -27.60 -54.89 11.19
CA GLU A 371 -28.70 -54.11 10.62
C GLU A 371 -29.95 -54.14 11.53
N GLU A 372 -30.80 -53.11 11.40
CA GLU A 372 -32.28 -53.08 11.39
C GLU A 372 -32.70 -51.63 11.74
N GLY A 373 -33.52 -50.89 10.98
CA GLY A 373 -34.62 -51.29 10.12
C GLY A 373 -35.94 -50.83 10.77
N ASN A 374 -36.33 -49.55 10.61
CA ASN A 374 -37.72 -49.14 10.82
C ASN A 374 -38.10 -47.96 9.91
N LYS A 375 -38.86 -48.28 8.86
CA LYS A 375 -39.68 -47.33 8.08
C LYS A 375 -40.98 -47.09 8.85
N LEU A 376 -41.46 -45.83 8.88
CA LEU A 376 -42.88 -45.50 8.63
C LEU A 376 -43.08 -43.98 8.49
N LYS A 377 -43.70 -43.65 7.34
CA LYS A 377 -44.59 -42.53 7.02
C LYS A 377 -43.98 -41.17 6.65
N GLU A 378 -43.88 -41.02 5.33
CA GLU A 378 -44.06 -39.77 4.59
C GLU A 378 -45.24 -38.97 5.12
N ASN A 379 -44.99 -37.70 5.43
CA ASN A 379 -46.00 -36.66 5.35
C ASN A 379 -45.38 -35.48 4.59
N THR A 380 -45.80 -35.35 3.35
CA THR A 380 -45.37 -34.38 2.35
C THR A 380 -45.94 -33.01 2.71
N GLY A 381 -45.21 -32.25 3.53
CA GLY A 381 -45.47 -30.83 3.77
C GLY A 381 -44.39 -29.98 3.12
N ARG A 382 -44.69 -29.36 1.97
CA ARG A 382 -43.83 -28.34 1.34
C ARG A 382 -43.70 -27.15 2.29
N ILE A 383 -42.61 -27.05 3.04
CA ILE A 383 -42.31 -25.85 3.82
C ILE A 383 -41.56 -24.85 2.92
N CYS A 384 -42.32 -23.90 2.38
CA CYS A 384 -41.80 -22.75 1.65
C CYS A 384 -41.24 -21.71 2.64
N LEU A 385 -39.98 -21.88 3.08
CA LEU A 385 -39.35 -20.92 4.03
C LEU A 385 -38.77 -19.70 3.30
N THR A 386 -39.56 -18.73 2.85
CA THR A 386 -39.10 -17.58 2.03
C THR A 386 -38.22 -16.53 2.73
N SER A 387 -37.78 -16.73 3.98
CA SER A 387 -36.89 -15.76 4.65
C SER A 387 -35.79 -16.39 5.53
N LEU A 388 -34.76 -15.59 5.83
CA LEU A 388 -33.72 -15.89 6.82
C LEU A 388 -34.24 -15.74 8.28
N ASP A 389 -35.54 -15.57 8.47
CA ASP A 389 -36.11 -15.30 9.78
C ASP A 389 -35.99 -16.53 10.69
N ILE A 390 -35.70 -16.27 11.97
CA ILE A 390 -35.58 -17.24 13.06
C ILE A 390 -36.78 -17.00 13.96
N THR A 391 -37.56 -18.03 14.24
CA THR A 391 -38.78 -17.89 15.05
C THR A 391 -38.45 -17.79 16.55
N GLU A 392 -39.38 -17.28 17.35
CA GLU A 392 -39.22 -17.19 18.80
C GLU A 392 -39.08 -18.58 19.47
N ARG A 393 -39.68 -19.62 18.88
CA ARG A 393 -39.47 -21.02 19.28
C ARG A 393 -38.04 -21.49 19.01
N ASP A 394 -37.46 -21.11 17.87
CA ASP A 394 -36.07 -21.44 17.56
C ASP A 394 -35.11 -20.77 18.55
N LEU A 395 -35.47 -19.58 19.05
CA LEU A 395 -34.73 -18.89 20.11
C LEU A 395 -34.71 -19.65 21.43
N GLN A 396 -35.87 -20.14 21.88
CA GLN A 396 -36.01 -20.87 23.13
C GLN A 396 -35.25 -22.21 23.09
N ILE A 397 -35.24 -22.87 21.93
CA ILE A 397 -34.46 -24.11 21.72
C ILE A 397 -32.96 -23.83 21.80
N LEU A 398 -32.49 -22.71 21.23
CA LEU A 398 -31.09 -22.30 21.29
C LEU A 398 -30.64 -21.93 22.72
N GLU A 399 -31.54 -21.33 23.52
CA GLU A 399 -31.29 -21.03 24.94
C GLU A 399 -31.16 -22.30 25.79
N GLN A 400 -32.05 -23.27 25.59
CA GLN A 400 -32.05 -24.52 26.34
C GLN A 400 -30.79 -25.35 26.05
N GLN A 401 -30.35 -25.39 24.78
CA GLN A 401 -29.11 -26.07 24.37
C GLN A 401 -27.83 -25.41 24.92
N ALA A 402 -27.86 -24.10 25.19
CA ALA A 402 -26.75 -23.38 25.81
C ALA A 402 -26.67 -23.64 27.33
N GLN A 403 -27.81 -23.79 28.00
CA GLN A 403 -27.90 -24.04 29.44
C GLN A 403 -27.51 -25.47 29.82
N GLU A 404 -27.87 -26.48 29.03
CA GLU A 404 -27.56 -27.89 29.32
C GLU A 404 -26.05 -28.19 29.33
N LYS A 405 -25.23 -27.36 28.68
CA LYS A 405 -23.76 -27.53 28.65
C LYS A 405 -23.02 -26.85 29.79
N PHE A 406 -23.69 -26.03 30.60
CA PHE A 406 -23.08 -25.25 31.68
C PHE A 406 -22.80 -26.09 32.95
N HIS A 407 -23.46 -27.24 33.10
CA HIS A 407 -23.33 -28.06 34.31
C HIS A 407 -22.07 -28.93 34.40
N ASN A 408 -21.24 -29.00 33.35
CA ASN A 408 -20.16 -29.98 33.27
C ASN A 408 -18.73 -29.44 33.40
N ASP A 409 -18.49 -28.14 33.49
CA ASP A 409 -17.12 -27.63 33.71
C ASP A 409 -17.13 -26.35 34.54
N ALA A 410 -16.94 -26.50 35.85
CA ALA A 410 -16.71 -25.39 36.77
C ALA A 410 -15.39 -25.59 37.50
N THR A 411 -14.36 -24.83 37.11
CA THR A 411 -13.30 -24.38 38.03
C THR A 411 -12.51 -23.23 37.38
N CYS A 412 -12.57 -22.03 37.97
CA CYS A 412 -11.75 -20.87 37.59
C CYS A 412 -11.26 -20.13 38.84
N LYS A 413 -10.05 -19.57 38.78
CA LYS A 413 -9.53 -18.53 39.69
C LYS A 413 -9.03 -17.36 38.83
N SER A 414 -9.38 -16.15 39.23
CA SER A 414 -8.96 -14.86 38.66
C SER A 414 -7.65 -14.34 39.27
N PRO A 415 -6.99 -13.36 38.61
CA PRO A 415 -6.49 -12.21 39.36
C PRO A 415 -6.67 -10.84 38.66
N GLU A 416 -6.44 -9.81 39.49
CA GLU A 416 -6.93 -8.43 39.50
C GLU A 416 -6.24 -7.43 38.54
N ASP A 417 -6.99 -6.36 38.25
CA ASP A 417 -6.65 -5.20 37.44
C ASP A 417 -5.67 -4.20 38.09
N LYS A 418 -4.86 -3.56 37.24
CA LYS A 418 -4.29 -2.22 37.50
C LYS A 418 -4.48 -1.35 36.26
N GLU A 419 -5.18 -0.23 36.45
CA GLU A 419 -5.38 0.83 35.45
C GLU A 419 -4.14 1.74 35.38
N GLU A 420 -3.52 1.84 34.20
CA GLU A 420 -2.72 3.00 33.80
C GLU A 420 -2.92 3.31 32.30
N ASP A 421 -2.88 4.61 32.00
CA ASP A 421 -3.06 5.35 30.74
C ASP A 421 -2.91 4.58 29.40
N LEU A 422 -3.93 4.68 28.55
CA LEU A 422 -3.93 4.08 27.20
C LEU A 422 -4.22 5.14 26.11
N SER A 423 -3.14 5.65 25.50
CA SER A 423 -3.14 5.89 24.05
C SER A 423 -2.49 4.68 23.38
N TYR A 424 -3.17 3.53 23.46
CA TYR A 424 -2.73 2.34 22.74
C TYR A 424 -3.23 2.39 21.31
N VAL A 425 -2.33 2.14 20.36
CA VAL A 425 -2.69 1.90 18.97
C VAL A 425 -3.38 0.54 18.92
N ILE A 426 -4.69 0.53 18.71
CA ILE A 426 -5.49 -0.70 18.67
C ILE A 426 -5.27 -1.36 17.33
N GLU A 427 -4.51 -2.44 17.34
CA GLU A 427 -4.02 -3.09 16.12
C GLU A 427 -4.31 -4.59 16.08
N SER A 428 -5.07 -5.16 17.04
CA SER A 428 -5.45 -6.57 17.09
C SER A 428 -6.94 -6.89 17.21
N ASP A 429 -7.32 -8.06 16.65
CA ASP A 429 -8.69 -8.59 16.68
C ASP A 429 -9.16 -8.90 18.12
N GLU A 430 -8.23 -9.33 18.99
CA GLU A 430 -8.50 -9.55 20.41
C GLU A 430 -8.64 -8.21 21.14
N ASP A 431 -7.86 -7.19 20.76
CA ASP A 431 -7.98 -5.84 21.34
C ASP A 431 -9.27 -5.14 20.90
N LEU A 432 -9.73 -5.36 19.65
CA LEU A 432 -11.02 -4.84 19.16
C LEU A 432 -12.20 -5.54 19.85
N GLU A 433 -12.15 -6.86 20.03
CA GLU A 433 -13.18 -7.59 20.78
C GLU A 433 -13.18 -7.22 22.25
N MET A 434 -12.00 -7.11 22.88
CA MET A 434 -11.85 -6.66 24.27
C MET A 434 -12.28 -5.21 24.45
N GLU A 435 -11.96 -4.31 23.50
CA GLU A 435 -12.43 -2.92 23.51
C GLU A 435 -13.95 -2.86 23.33
N MET A 436 -14.52 -3.67 22.45
CA MET A 436 -15.97 -3.76 22.25
C MET A 436 -16.66 -4.26 23.53
N ILE A 437 -16.14 -5.31 24.16
CA ILE A 437 -16.65 -5.85 25.43
C ILE A 437 -16.51 -4.81 26.55
N LYS A 438 -15.33 -4.20 26.70
CA LYS A 438 -15.08 -3.12 27.68
C LYS A 438 -15.98 -1.90 27.43
N SER A 439 -16.22 -1.56 26.18
CA SER A 439 -17.14 -0.49 25.76
C SER A 439 -18.58 -0.79 26.18
N LEU A 440 -19.02 -2.05 26.04
CA LEU A 440 -20.33 -2.52 26.49
C LEU A 440 -20.44 -2.56 28.02
N GLU A 441 -19.36 -2.91 28.74
CA GLU A 441 -19.32 -2.89 30.19
C GLU A 441 -19.37 -1.47 30.75
N ASN A 442 -18.62 -0.53 30.15
CA ASN A 442 -18.62 0.89 30.52
C ASN A 442 -19.99 1.57 30.38
N LEU A 443 -20.84 1.11 29.45
CA LEU A 443 -22.21 1.58 29.33
C LEU A 443 -23.09 1.16 30.52
N ASN A 444 -22.77 0.04 31.16
CA ASN A 444 -23.53 -0.50 32.28
C ASN A 444 -23.04 0.01 33.65
N THR A 445 -21.81 0.54 33.74
CA THR A 445 -21.21 1.08 34.98
C THR A 445 -21.38 2.59 35.16
N GLY A 446 -21.77 3.32 34.12
CA GLY A 446 -22.07 4.75 34.19
C GLY A 446 -23.34 5.06 34.97
N THR A 447 -23.18 5.55 36.20
CA THR A 447 -24.24 6.01 37.10
C THR A 447 -25.12 7.09 36.45
N ALA A 448 -26.43 6.90 36.58
CA ALA A 448 -27.49 7.73 36.03
C ALA A 448 -27.35 9.23 36.33
N ASN A 449 -27.50 10.07 35.29
CA ASN A 449 -27.95 11.46 35.41
C ASN A 449 -29.36 11.59 34.80
N PRO A 450 -30.32 12.24 35.48
CA PRO A 450 -31.75 12.10 35.17
C PRO A 450 -32.19 13.08 34.07
N VAL A 451 -32.15 12.64 32.82
CA VAL A 451 -32.95 13.24 31.72
C VAL A 451 -33.75 12.17 30.95
N HIS A 452 -33.77 10.93 31.44
CA HIS A 452 -34.62 9.86 30.89
C HIS A 452 -35.94 9.77 31.65
N SER A 453 -36.93 10.60 31.31
CA SER A 453 -38.33 10.39 31.70
C SER A 453 -39.34 10.49 30.55
N LYS A 454 -38.89 10.24 29.30
CA LYS A 454 -39.76 9.99 28.15
C LYS A 454 -39.27 8.81 27.30
N CYS A 455 -39.02 7.67 27.93
CA CYS A 455 -39.03 6.37 27.25
C CYS A 455 -40.16 5.55 27.87
N ARG A 456 -41.39 5.78 27.43
CA ARG A 456 -42.53 4.89 27.73
C ARG A 456 -43.50 4.70 26.56
N ASP A 457 -43.15 5.19 25.37
CA ASP A 457 -44.03 5.12 24.20
C ASP A 457 -43.49 4.26 23.04
N MET A 458 -42.39 3.51 23.26
CA MET A 458 -41.82 2.60 22.25
C MET A 458 -42.04 1.11 22.56
N GLU A 459 -42.89 0.79 23.54
CA GLU A 459 -43.21 -0.58 23.97
C GLU A 459 -44.59 -1.07 23.51
N ARG A 460 -45.23 -0.44 22.52
CA ARG A 460 -46.58 -0.84 22.06
C ARG A 460 -46.73 -1.30 20.61
N ASN A 461 -45.65 -1.42 19.84
CA ASN A 461 -45.73 -1.83 18.42
C ASN A 461 -44.93 -3.11 18.08
N LEU A 462 -44.72 -4.02 19.04
CA LEU A 462 -44.07 -5.32 18.78
C LEU A 462 -45.04 -6.52 18.71
N ASP A 463 -46.34 -6.28 18.81
CA ASP A 463 -47.37 -7.32 18.67
C ASP A 463 -48.32 -6.98 17.52
N VAL A 464 -47.99 -7.42 16.30
CA VAL A 464 -48.98 -7.61 15.23
C VAL A 464 -48.74 -8.99 14.60
N PRO A 465 -49.77 -9.85 14.48
CA PRO A 465 -49.62 -11.15 13.82
C PRO A 465 -49.38 -10.92 12.33
N PHE A 466 -48.34 -11.55 11.77
CA PHE A 466 -48.17 -11.61 10.32
C PHE A 466 -49.19 -12.60 9.77
N GLU A 467 -50.22 -12.10 9.09
CA GLU A 467 -51.08 -12.92 8.23
C GLU A 467 -50.27 -13.36 6.99
N ASP A 468 -50.35 -14.65 6.69
CA ASP A 468 -49.79 -15.28 5.50
C ASP A 468 -50.68 -14.92 4.29
N ASP A 469 -50.37 -13.84 3.58
CA ASP A 469 -50.93 -13.59 2.26
C ASP A 469 -50.03 -14.21 1.18
N GLU A 470 -50.60 -15.20 0.48
CA GLU A 470 -50.06 -15.82 -0.71
C GLU A 470 -50.10 -14.82 -1.88
N ASP A 471 -48.98 -14.17 -2.20
CA ASP A 471 -48.90 -13.37 -3.42
C ASP A 471 -48.30 -14.15 -4.58
N GLU A 472 -49.19 -14.41 -5.54
CA GLU A 472 -48.91 -14.54 -6.96
C GLU A 472 -47.90 -13.47 -7.42
N ILE A 473 -47.03 -13.86 -8.34
CA ILE A 473 -46.09 -12.94 -8.98
C ILE A 473 -46.92 -12.05 -9.92
N GLU A 474 -47.46 -10.96 -9.40
CA GLU A 474 -47.84 -9.83 -10.25
C GLU A 474 -46.54 -9.20 -10.77
N ALA A 475 -46.44 -9.15 -12.09
CA ALA A 475 -45.36 -8.46 -12.79
C ALA A 475 -45.45 -6.97 -12.42
N ILE A 476 -44.59 -6.54 -11.50
CA ILE A 476 -44.37 -5.13 -11.22
C ILE A 476 -43.74 -4.55 -12.48
N GLU A 477 -44.47 -3.63 -13.13
CA GLU A 477 -43.97 -2.83 -14.25
C GLU A 477 -42.64 -2.17 -13.85
N GLU A 478 -41.69 -2.19 -14.77
CA GLU A 478 -40.39 -1.53 -14.61
C GLU A 478 -40.62 -0.02 -14.44
N GLU A 479 -40.80 0.45 -13.21
CA GLU A 479 -40.53 1.84 -12.89
C GLU A 479 -39.01 2.01 -13.08
N GLU A 480 -38.66 2.61 -14.23
CA GLU A 480 -37.34 3.13 -14.54
C GLU A 480 -36.78 3.88 -13.32
N GLU A 481 -35.46 4.04 -13.24
CA GLU A 481 -34.88 4.99 -12.30
C GLU A 481 -35.70 6.29 -12.37
N ASP A 482 -36.51 6.56 -11.34
CA ASP A 482 -36.86 7.91 -10.95
C ASP A 482 -35.52 8.57 -10.64
N ALA A 483 -34.81 8.94 -11.69
CA ALA A 483 -33.93 10.08 -11.72
C ALA A 483 -34.82 11.16 -11.13
N ASP A 484 -34.62 11.42 -9.84
CA ASP A 484 -35.29 12.46 -9.09
C ASP A 484 -35.22 13.71 -9.98
N HIS A 485 -36.28 13.95 -10.76
CA HIS A 485 -36.26 14.89 -11.89
C HIS A 485 -36.08 16.34 -11.40
N SER A 486 -35.96 16.51 -10.08
CA SER A 486 -35.68 17.71 -9.34
C SER A 486 -34.19 17.94 -9.02
N LEU A 487 -33.32 16.91 -9.09
CA LEU A 487 -31.91 17.08 -8.72
C LEU A 487 -31.12 17.66 -9.90
N PRO A 488 -30.59 18.89 -9.79
CA PRO A 488 -29.86 19.51 -10.88
C PRO A 488 -28.59 18.70 -11.17
N GLY A 489 -28.29 18.49 -12.45
CA GLY A 489 -27.04 17.85 -12.86
C GLY A 489 -25.81 18.67 -12.44
N PRO A 490 -24.64 18.02 -12.27
CA PRO A 490 -23.40 18.72 -11.95
C PRO A 490 -23.02 19.68 -13.08
N ASN A 491 -22.63 20.90 -12.72
CA ASN A 491 -22.23 21.90 -13.70
C ASN A 491 -20.85 21.59 -14.31
N ALA A 492 -20.51 22.25 -15.42
CA ALA A 492 -19.26 22.00 -16.14
C ALA A 492 -18.01 22.25 -15.28
N SER A 493 -18.07 23.22 -14.35
CA SER A 493 -16.97 23.50 -13.41
C SER A 493 -16.77 22.34 -12.44
N GLN A 494 -17.84 21.78 -11.89
CA GLN A 494 -17.80 20.64 -10.97
C GLN A 494 -17.25 19.38 -11.65
N ILE A 495 -17.69 19.11 -12.88
CA ILE A 495 -17.17 17.98 -13.67
C ILE A 495 -15.69 18.18 -14.03
N ASN A 496 -15.28 19.39 -14.42
CA ASN A 496 -13.87 19.65 -14.73
C ASN A 496 -13.00 19.51 -13.48
N PHE A 497 -13.50 19.97 -12.32
CA PHE A 497 -12.81 19.82 -11.05
C PHE A 497 -12.64 18.34 -10.66
N LEU A 498 -13.68 17.54 -10.84
CA LEU A 498 -13.64 16.09 -10.62
C LEU A 498 -12.56 15.42 -11.49
N LYS A 499 -12.47 15.79 -12.77
CA LYS A 499 -11.46 15.28 -13.70
C LYS A 499 -10.04 15.66 -13.27
N ILE A 500 -9.81 16.92 -12.95
CA ILE A 500 -8.48 17.45 -12.62
C ILE A 500 -7.93 16.85 -11.32
N TYR A 501 -8.75 16.82 -10.26
CA TYR A 501 -8.27 16.45 -8.92
C TYR A 501 -8.47 14.99 -8.57
N PHE A 502 -9.48 14.32 -9.15
CA PHE A 502 -9.80 12.92 -8.80
C PHE A 502 -9.71 11.97 -9.99
N GLY A 503 -9.42 12.45 -11.20
CA GLY A 503 -9.23 11.61 -12.39
C GLY A 503 -10.51 10.93 -12.89
N HIS A 504 -11.70 11.34 -12.41
CA HIS A 504 -12.97 10.72 -12.79
C HIS A 504 -13.70 11.56 -13.85
N SER A 505 -14.25 10.91 -14.88
CA SER A 505 -14.95 11.58 -15.98
C SER A 505 -16.37 12.05 -15.62
N SER A 506 -17.00 11.41 -14.65
CA SER A 506 -18.37 11.66 -14.19
C SER A 506 -18.57 11.15 -12.76
N PHE A 507 -19.58 11.69 -12.06
CA PHE A 507 -20.03 11.15 -10.77
C PHE A 507 -20.96 9.95 -10.99
N LYS A 508 -20.90 8.96 -10.10
CA LYS A 508 -21.97 7.95 -10.02
C LYS A 508 -23.26 8.60 -9.50
N PRO A 509 -24.46 8.11 -9.87
CA PRO A 509 -25.72 8.75 -9.51
C PRO A 509 -25.86 9.07 -8.02
N VAL A 510 -25.56 8.09 -7.17
CA VAL A 510 -25.67 8.22 -5.71
C VAL A 510 -24.55 9.09 -5.12
N GLN A 511 -23.38 9.19 -5.77
CA GLN A 511 -22.33 10.12 -5.33
C GLN A 511 -22.77 11.57 -5.50
N TRP A 512 -23.34 11.92 -6.66
CA TRP A 512 -23.79 13.28 -6.91
C TRP A 512 -24.94 13.71 -5.98
N LYS A 513 -25.90 12.81 -5.72
CA LYS A 513 -26.99 13.05 -4.76
C LYS A 513 -26.48 13.45 -3.36
N VAL A 514 -25.45 12.77 -2.87
CA VAL A 514 -24.82 13.10 -1.56
C VAL A 514 -24.03 14.40 -1.65
N ILE A 515 -23.19 14.55 -2.69
CA ILE A 515 -22.33 15.72 -2.86
C ILE A 515 -23.15 17.01 -2.98
N HIS A 516 -24.23 17.01 -3.77
CA HIS A 516 -25.15 18.13 -3.93
C HIS A 516 -25.79 18.52 -2.58
N SER A 517 -26.33 17.54 -1.85
CA SER A 517 -26.98 17.78 -0.56
C SER A 517 -26.02 18.37 0.49
N VAL A 518 -24.74 17.99 0.44
CA VAL A 518 -23.74 18.53 1.37
C VAL A 518 -23.23 19.91 0.96
N LEU A 519 -23.00 20.13 -0.34
CA LEU A 519 -22.46 21.39 -0.86
C LEU A 519 -23.50 22.51 -0.87
N GLU A 520 -24.65 22.26 -1.50
CA GLU A 520 -25.64 23.30 -1.81
C GLU A 520 -26.68 23.40 -0.69
N GLU A 521 -27.24 22.27 -0.23
CA GLU A 521 -28.31 22.27 0.78
C GLU A 521 -27.78 22.36 2.22
N ARG A 522 -26.47 22.13 2.42
CA ARG A 522 -25.83 22.10 3.74
C ARG A 522 -26.51 21.11 4.70
N ARG A 523 -26.99 19.98 4.16
CA ARG A 523 -27.82 18.99 4.88
C ARG A 523 -26.99 17.83 5.42
N ASP A 524 -27.38 17.31 6.59
CA ASP A 524 -26.81 16.08 7.15
C ASP A 524 -27.14 14.88 6.25
N ASN A 525 -26.23 13.90 6.17
CA ASN A 525 -26.38 12.75 5.29
C ASN A 525 -26.01 11.45 6.03
N VAL A 526 -26.81 10.40 5.82
CA VAL A 526 -26.47 9.01 6.16
C VAL A 526 -26.35 8.24 4.86
N VAL A 527 -25.16 7.72 4.59
CA VAL A 527 -24.79 7.16 3.30
C VAL A 527 -24.38 5.71 3.49
N VAL A 528 -25.22 4.80 2.99
CA VAL A 528 -24.91 3.38 2.94
C VAL A 528 -24.57 3.02 1.51
N MET A 529 -23.29 2.78 1.25
CA MET A 529 -22.79 2.48 -0.08
C MET A 529 -21.98 1.19 -0.05
N ALA A 530 -22.24 0.28 -0.99
CA ALA A 530 -21.47 -0.94 -1.14
C ALA A 530 -19.95 -0.67 -1.19
N THR A 531 -19.16 -1.66 -0.76
CA THR A 531 -17.70 -1.59 -0.84
C THR A 531 -17.26 -1.35 -2.30
N GLY A 532 -16.29 -0.46 -2.51
CA GLY A 532 -15.82 -0.08 -3.85
C GLY A 532 -16.72 0.88 -4.65
N TYR A 533 -17.89 1.29 -4.13
CA TYR A 533 -18.74 2.25 -4.86
C TYR A 533 -18.11 3.65 -4.99
N GLY A 534 -17.23 4.02 -4.04
CA GLY A 534 -16.54 5.32 -4.02
C GLY A 534 -17.07 6.25 -2.93
N LYS A 535 -17.21 5.73 -1.70
CA LYS A 535 -17.66 6.47 -0.51
C LYS A 535 -16.81 7.71 -0.22
N SER A 536 -15.49 7.57 -0.31
CA SER A 536 -14.55 8.63 0.04
C SER A 536 -14.76 9.91 -0.76
N LEU A 537 -15.10 9.77 -2.05
CA LEU A 537 -15.36 10.92 -2.92
C LEU A 537 -16.50 11.81 -2.39
N CYS A 538 -17.49 11.23 -1.70
CA CYS A 538 -18.66 11.96 -1.20
C CYS A 538 -18.31 12.98 -0.11
N PHE A 539 -17.21 12.79 0.61
CA PHE A 539 -16.74 13.73 1.62
C PHE A 539 -15.44 14.45 1.23
N GLN A 540 -14.62 13.86 0.36
CA GLN A 540 -13.39 14.49 -0.13
C GLN A 540 -13.70 15.60 -1.13
N TYR A 541 -14.56 15.33 -2.12
CA TYR A 541 -14.86 16.29 -3.18
C TYR A 541 -15.42 17.63 -2.65
N PRO A 542 -16.43 17.65 -1.75
CA PRO A 542 -16.99 18.91 -1.27
C PRO A 542 -15.95 19.82 -0.59
N ALA A 543 -15.09 19.25 0.26
CA ALA A 543 -14.05 20.00 0.97
C ALA A 543 -13.04 20.64 0.02
N VAL A 544 -12.64 19.90 -1.02
CA VAL A 544 -11.65 20.35 -1.99
C VAL A 544 -12.25 21.39 -2.95
N TYR A 545 -13.48 21.15 -3.44
CA TYR A 545 -14.19 22.09 -4.33
C TYR A 545 -14.49 23.44 -3.65
N SER A 546 -14.91 23.41 -2.38
CA SER A 546 -15.24 24.63 -1.61
C SER A 546 -14.02 25.42 -1.15
N GLY A 547 -12.80 24.90 -1.31
CA GLY A 547 -11.55 25.54 -0.88
C GLY A 547 -11.39 25.66 0.64
N ARG A 548 -12.24 24.98 1.42
CA ARG A 548 -12.32 25.01 2.89
C ARG A 548 -11.87 23.68 3.50
N ILE A 549 -12.05 23.50 4.81
CA ILE A 549 -11.66 22.28 5.52
C ILE A 549 -12.79 21.25 5.51
N GLY A 550 -12.49 20.01 5.17
CA GLY A 550 -13.29 18.82 5.50
C GLY A 550 -12.63 18.05 6.64
N LEU A 551 -13.37 17.81 7.71
CA LEU A 551 -12.91 16.95 8.80
C LEU A 551 -13.39 15.53 8.53
N VAL A 552 -12.51 14.54 8.64
CA VAL A 552 -12.85 13.12 8.44
C VAL A 552 -12.49 12.35 9.69
N ILE A 553 -13.49 11.82 10.38
CA ILE A 553 -13.33 11.02 11.59
C ILE A 553 -13.36 9.55 11.17
N SER A 554 -12.29 8.81 11.48
CA SER A 554 -12.16 7.39 11.13
C SER A 554 -11.52 6.62 12.27
N PRO A 555 -11.92 5.36 12.54
CA PRO A 555 -11.32 4.57 13.61
C PRO A 555 -9.91 4.08 13.29
N LEU A 556 -9.49 4.13 12.03
CA LEU A 556 -8.37 3.34 11.53
C LEU A 556 -7.23 4.22 11.03
N ILE A 557 -6.16 4.29 11.82
CA ILE A 557 -5.00 5.12 11.49
C ILE A 557 -4.35 4.69 10.17
N SER A 558 -4.20 3.38 9.92
CA SER A 558 -3.64 2.87 8.67
C SER A 558 -4.43 3.31 7.43
N LEU A 559 -5.77 3.27 7.50
CA LEU A 559 -6.62 3.74 6.41
C LEU A 559 -6.50 5.27 6.24
N MET A 560 -6.40 6.02 7.33
CA MET A 560 -6.19 7.47 7.26
C MET A 560 -4.85 7.81 6.59
N GLU A 561 -3.77 7.11 6.92
CA GLU A 561 -2.45 7.28 6.30
C GLU A 561 -2.49 7.02 4.78
N ASP A 562 -3.13 5.92 4.37
CA ASP A 562 -3.28 5.57 2.95
C ASP A 562 -4.10 6.61 2.18
N GLN A 563 -5.21 7.08 2.75
CA GLN A 563 -6.04 8.13 2.14
C GLN A 563 -5.31 9.46 2.05
N VAL A 564 -4.54 9.84 3.07
CA VAL A 564 -3.71 11.05 3.04
C VAL A 564 -2.65 10.96 1.95
N LEU A 565 -2.00 9.81 1.78
CA LEU A 565 -1.03 9.58 0.72
C LEU A 565 -1.69 9.69 -0.67
N GLN A 566 -2.84 9.06 -0.87
CA GLN A 566 -3.59 9.10 -2.12
C GLN A 566 -4.02 10.53 -2.50
N LEU A 567 -4.52 11.30 -1.53
CA LEU A 567 -4.88 12.70 -1.73
C LEU A 567 -3.65 13.57 -2.07
N LYS A 568 -2.53 13.34 -1.38
CA LYS A 568 -1.27 14.04 -1.64
C LYS A 568 -0.71 13.74 -3.04
N MET A 569 -0.86 12.51 -3.52
CA MET A 569 -0.52 12.12 -4.91
C MET A 569 -1.43 12.81 -5.93
N SER A 570 -2.67 13.11 -5.55
CA SER A 570 -3.65 13.83 -6.36
C SER A 570 -3.54 15.36 -6.23
N ASN A 571 -2.42 15.86 -5.67
CA ASN A 571 -2.17 17.28 -5.38
C ASN A 571 -3.20 17.95 -4.45
N ILE A 572 -3.90 17.16 -3.64
CA ILE A 572 -4.84 17.64 -2.61
C ILE A 572 -4.11 17.68 -1.27
N PRO A 573 -3.98 18.84 -0.62
CA PRO A 573 -3.30 18.92 0.65
C PRO A 573 -4.19 18.31 1.74
N ALA A 574 -3.78 17.15 2.24
CA ALA A 574 -4.43 16.43 3.33
C ALA A 574 -3.41 16.06 4.42
N CYS A 575 -3.89 15.94 5.65
CA CYS A 575 -3.07 15.48 6.76
C CYS A 575 -3.89 14.62 7.74
N PHE A 576 -3.19 13.82 8.53
CA PHE A 576 -3.73 13.18 9.71
C PHE A 576 -3.32 13.99 10.95
N LEU A 577 -4.28 14.24 11.84
CA LEU A 577 -4.06 14.92 13.11
C LEU A 577 -4.43 13.97 14.26
N GLY A 578 -3.42 13.67 15.09
CA GLY A 578 -3.52 12.81 16.27
C GLY A 578 -2.52 13.23 17.34
N SER A 579 -2.51 12.52 18.48
CA SER A 579 -1.71 12.86 19.67
C SER A 579 -0.19 12.89 19.43
N ALA A 580 0.32 12.11 18.47
CA ALA A 580 1.75 11.99 18.18
C ALA A 580 2.30 13.00 17.15
N GLN A 581 1.50 13.97 16.68
CA GLN A 581 1.91 14.89 15.62
C GLN A 581 2.71 16.10 16.13
N SER A 582 3.64 16.59 15.31
CA SER A 582 4.44 17.78 15.62
C SER A 582 3.58 19.06 15.64
N LYS A 583 3.95 20.03 16.49
CA LYS A 583 3.23 21.32 16.64
C LYS A 583 3.02 22.06 15.31
N ASN A 584 3.93 21.88 14.35
CA ASN A 584 3.89 22.54 13.04
C ASN A 584 2.65 22.16 12.22
N VAL A 585 2.17 20.90 12.30
CA VAL A 585 0.99 20.45 11.54
C VAL A 585 -0.26 21.19 12.01
N LEU A 586 -0.39 21.43 13.31
CA LEU A 586 -1.54 22.14 13.86
C LEU A 586 -1.59 23.61 13.42
N GLU A 587 -0.44 24.28 13.37
CA GLU A 587 -0.35 25.66 12.87
C GLU A 587 -0.64 25.75 11.36
N ASP A 588 -0.19 24.75 10.60
CA ASP A 588 -0.50 24.63 9.18
C ASP A 588 -2.01 24.42 8.93
N ILE A 589 -2.69 23.65 9.78
CA ILE A 589 -4.15 23.50 9.73
C ILE A 589 -4.83 24.84 10.06
N LYS A 590 -4.39 25.52 11.13
CA LYS A 590 -4.94 26.83 11.55
C LYS A 590 -4.72 27.95 10.54
N SER A 591 -3.69 27.84 9.69
CA SER A 591 -3.43 28.75 8.58
C SER A 591 -4.13 28.35 7.26
N GLY A 592 -4.90 27.26 7.26
CA GLY A 592 -5.70 26.85 6.10
C GLY A 592 -4.91 26.19 4.98
N LYS A 593 -3.72 25.63 5.26
CA LYS A 593 -2.89 24.94 4.26
C LYS A 593 -3.47 23.59 3.81
N TYR A 594 -4.29 22.94 4.64
CA TYR A 594 -4.91 21.65 4.35
C TYR A 594 -6.40 21.80 3.98
N ARG A 595 -6.87 20.96 3.06
CA ARG A 595 -8.28 20.85 2.66
C ARG A 595 -8.99 19.71 3.37
N ILE A 596 -8.28 18.63 3.68
CA ILE A 596 -8.84 17.46 4.37
C ILE A 596 -7.99 17.14 5.59
N VAL A 597 -8.62 16.99 6.75
CA VAL A 597 -7.96 16.63 8.00
C VAL A 597 -8.61 15.38 8.56
N TYR A 598 -7.83 14.30 8.64
CA TYR A 598 -8.23 13.03 9.24
C TYR A 598 -7.98 13.03 10.76
N LEU A 599 -8.94 12.53 11.54
CA LEU A 599 -8.94 12.53 13.00
C LEU A 599 -9.42 11.18 13.54
N THR A 600 -8.92 10.77 14.70
CA THR A 600 -9.57 9.69 15.46
C THR A 600 -10.77 10.23 16.25
N PRO A 601 -11.77 9.41 16.59
CA PRO A 601 -12.92 9.83 17.39
C PRO A 601 -12.54 10.39 18.77
N GLU A 602 -11.52 9.81 19.40
CA GLU A 602 -11.00 10.20 20.71
C GLU A 602 -10.37 11.60 20.64
N PHE A 603 -9.53 11.84 19.63
CA PHE A 603 -8.92 13.15 19.42
C PHE A 603 -9.99 14.21 19.14
N CYS A 604 -10.97 13.89 18.30
CA CYS A 604 -12.06 14.78 17.97
C CYS A 604 -12.87 15.19 19.23
N SER A 605 -13.19 14.22 20.08
CA SER A 605 -13.98 14.45 21.30
C SER A 605 -13.21 15.25 22.35
N GLY A 606 -11.88 15.07 22.45
CA GLY A 606 -11.04 15.81 23.38
C GLY A 606 -10.72 17.25 22.96
N ASN A 607 -10.91 17.61 21.68
CA ASN A 607 -10.41 18.88 21.11
C ASN A 607 -11.51 19.74 20.46
N LEU A 608 -12.73 19.73 21.00
CA LEU A 608 -13.88 20.44 20.42
C LEU A 608 -13.66 21.96 20.27
N SER A 609 -12.89 22.59 21.17
CA SER A 609 -12.54 24.02 21.08
C SER A 609 -11.68 24.35 19.86
N LEU A 610 -10.78 23.45 19.45
CA LEU A 610 -10.00 23.59 18.23
C LEU A 610 -10.91 23.58 17.00
N LEU A 611 -11.90 22.68 16.97
CA LEU A 611 -12.85 22.58 15.86
C LEU A 611 -13.67 23.86 15.71
N GLN A 612 -14.08 24.49 16.81
CA GLN A 612 -14.73 25.81 16.78
C GLN A 612 -13.81 26.91 16.22
N GLN A 613 -12.52 26.90 16.59
CA GLN A 613 -11.55 27.86 16.05
C GLN A 613 -11.37 27.67 14.54
N LEU A 614 -11.29 26.44 14.05
CA LEU A 614 -11.18 26.16 12.61
C LEU A 614 -12.43 26.61 11.85
N GLN A 615 -13.62 26.38 12.42
CA GLN A 615 -14.87 26.87 11.85
C GLN A 615 -14.91 28.41 11.77
N ALA A 616 -14.46 29.10 12.82
CA ALA A 616 -14.50 30.56 12.88
C ALA A 616 -13.49 31.22 11.94
N ASN A 617 -12.29 30.65 11.81
CA ASN A 617 -11.19 31.28 11.08
C ASN A 617 -11.17 30.94 9.58
N ILE A 618 -11.51 29.70 9.22
CA ILE A 618 -11.34 29.17 7.85
C ILE A 618 -12.69 28.71 7.29
N GLY A 619 -13.51 28.10 8.14
CA GLY A 619 -14.76 27.46 7.77
C GLY A 619 -14.58 25.98 7.46
N ILE A 620 -15.47 25.17 8.01
CA ILE A 620 -15.57 23.73 7.81
C ILE A 620 -16.72 23.47 6.84
N THR A 621 -16.40 22.81 5.73
CA THR A 621 -17.40 22.42 4.72
C THR A 621 -18.25 21.26 5.22
N LEU A 622 -17.65 20.25 5.83
CA LEU A 622 -18.37 19.10 6.37
C LEU A 622 -17.55 18.40 7.44
N ILE A 623 -18.23 17.57 8.22
CA ILE A 623 -17.62 16.54 9.06
C ILE A 623 -18.07 15.19 8.53
N ALA A 624 -17.14 14.36 8.07
CA ALA A 624 -17.41 12.98 7.71
C ALA A 624 -17.15 12.07 8.90
N VAL A 625 -18.07 11.14 9.16
CA VAL A 625 -17.88 10.04 10.11
C VAL A 625 -17.81 8.76 9.29
N ASP A 626 -16.59 8.27 9.06
CA ASP A 626 -16.34 7.03 8.33
C ASP A 626 -16.53 5.82 9.25
N GLU A 627 -16.90 4.69 8.67
CA GLU A 627 -17.35 3.49 9.39
C GLU A 627 -18.38 3.80 10.48
N ALA A 628 -19.38 4.61 10.13
CA ALA A 628 -20.39 5.09 11.08
C ALA A 628 -21.18 3.98 11.80
N HIS A 629 -21.18 2.73 11.30
CA HIS A 629 -21.76 1.59 12.00
C HIS A 629 -21.13 1.35 13.38
N CYS A 630 -19.88 1.80 13.61
CA CYS A 630 -19.18 1.66 14.89
C CYS A 630 -19.89 2.37 16.05
N ILE A 631 -20.80 3.32 15.77
CA ILE A 631 -21.56 4.03 16.82
C ILE A 631 -22.65 3.17 17.47
N SER A 632 -23.11 2.13 16.75
CA SER A 632 -24.23 1.31 17.16
C SER A 632 -23.76 0.06 17.89
N GLU A 633 -24.35 -0.21 19.05
CA GLU A 633 -24.13 -1.48 19.78
C GLU A 633 -24.59 -2.69 18.97
N TRP A 634 -25.48 -2.47 18.00
CA TRP A 634 -25.96 -3.48 17.07
C TRP A 634 -25.07 -3.61 15.82
N GLY A 635 -24.06 -2.75 15.70
CA GLY A 635 -23.02 -2.86 14.67
C GLY A 635 -22.08 -4.04 14.94
N HIS A 636 -21.35 -4.45 13.90
CA HIS A 636 -20.37 -5.54 14.02
C HIS A 636 -19.06 -5.13 14.67
N ASP A 637 -18.74 -3.81 14.72
CA ASP A 637 -17.52 -3.23 15.28
C ASP A 637 -17.84 -2.02 16.20
N PHE A 638 -18.59 -2.24 17.28
CA PHE A 638 -19.03 -1.16 18.18
C PHE A 638 -17.85 -0.52 18.94
N ARG A 639 -17.79 0.82 18.97
CA ARG A 639 -16.77 1.61 19.68
C ARG A 639 -17.40 2.74 20.47
N ILE A 640 -17.13 2.80 21.78
CA ILE A 640 -17.70 3.83 22.65
C ILE A 640 -17.27 5.25 22.26
N SER A 641 -16.07 5.42 21.71
CA SER A 641 -15.54 6.72 21.28
C SER A 641 -16.33 7.36 20.13
N PHE A 642 -17.15 6.59 19.41
CA PHE A 642 -18.07 7.14 18.42
C PHE A 642 -19.31 7.78 19.05
N ARG A 643 -19.75 7.34 20.24
CA ARG A 643 -20.93 7.91 20.89
C ARG A 643 -20.71 9.32 21.41
N THR A 644 -19.46 9.66 21.76
CA THR A 644 -19.10 11.03 22.20
C THR A 644 -19.17 12.04 21.05
N LEU A 645 -19.17 11.59 19.79
CA LEU A 645 -19.31 12.44 18.60
C LEU A 645 -20.67 13.13 18.51
N GLY A 646 -21.68 12.71 19.27
CA GLY A 646 -22.98 13.40 19.35
C GLY A 646 -22.87 14.86 19.82
N SER A 647 -21.79 15.21 20.51
CA SER A 647 -21.47 16.59 20.92
C SER A 647 -21.13 17.53 19.75
N LEU A 648 -20.69 16.99 18.60
CA LEU A 648 -20.27 17.79 17.45
C LEU A 648 -21.38 18.68 16.91
N LYS A 649 -22.60 18.16 16.83
CA LYS A 649 -23.73 18.93 16.30
C LYS A 649 -24.20 20.04 17.25
N ALA A 650 -23.95 19.91 18.56
CA ALA A 650 -24.21 20.96 19.53
C ALA A 650 -23.23 22.14 19.36
N ILE A 651 -21.98 21.83 19.04
CA ILE A 651 -20.86 22.80 18.95
C ILE A 651 -20.75 23.43 17.57
N LEU A 652 -21.03 22.66 16.51
CA LEU A 652 -20.99 23.07 15.11
C LEU A 652 -22.35 22.83 14.41
N PRO A 653 -23.41 23.54 14.84
CA PRO A 653 -24.79 23.25 14.39
C PRO A 653 -25.02 23.50 12.89
N LEU A 654 -24.23 24.39 12.27
CA LEU A 654 -24.34 24.77 10.85
C LEU A 654 -23.47 23.90 9.92
N VAL A 655 -22.59 23.07 10.46
CA VAL A 655 -21.71 22.20 9.66
C VAL A 655 -22.45 20.88 9.40
N PRO A 656 -22.64 20.47 8.13
CA PRO A 656 -23.28 19.20 7.82
C PRO A 656 -22.37 18.03 8.20
N ILE A 657 -22.98 16.99 8.77
CA ILE A 657 -22.33 15.73 9.09
C ILE A 657 -22.72 14.69 8.04
N VAL A 658 -21.73 14.00 7.49
CA VAL A 658 -21.89 12.91 6.53
C VAL A 658 -21.44 11.61 7.19
N ALA A 659 -22.38 10.83 7.68
CA ALA A 659 -22.11 9.52 8.24
C ALA A 659 -22.08 8.49 7.09
N VAL A 660 -20.93 7.90 6.84
CA VAL A 660 -20.75 6.95 5.73
C VAL A 660 -20.44 5.55 6.25
N THR A 661 -21.00 4.54 5.60
CA THR A 661 -20.70 3.14 5.94
C THR A 661 -20.97 2.18 4.79
N ALA A 662 -20.32 1.02 4.82
CA ALA A 662 -20.55 -0.05 3.86
C ALA A 662 -21.77 -0.92 4.20
N THR A 663 -22.01 -1.11 5.49
CA THR A 663 -22.96 -2.09 6.02
C THR A 663 -23.74 -1.44 7.15
N ALA A 664 -25.01 -1.13 6.91
CA ALA A 664 -25.91 -0.67 7.96
C ALA A 664 -27.35 -1.07 7.64
N SER A 665 -27.92 -1.90 8.50
CA SER A 665 -29.35 -2.23 8.53
C SER A 665 -30.18 -1.02 8.99
N SER A 666 -31.52 -1.11 8.89
CA SER A 666 -32.39 0.00 9.30
C SER A 666 -32.17 0.43 10.75
N SER A 667 -32.05 -0.53 11.68
CA SER A 667 -31.79 -0.25 13.09
C SER A 667 -30.46 0.48 13.32
N ILE A 668 -29.40 0.08 12.60
CA ILE A 668 -28.09 0.74 12.68
C ILE A 668 -28.18 2.18 12.12
N ARG A 669 -28.89 2.39 11.01
CA ARG A 669 -29.09 3.75 10.44
C ARG A 669 -29.80 4.67 11.43
N GLU A 670 -30.86 4.21 12.07
CA GLU A 670 -31.58 4.99 13.09
C GLU A 670 -30.69 5.32 14.29
N ASP A 671 -29.86 4.38 14.72
CA ASP A 671 -28.91 4.59 15.82
C ASP A 671 -27.84 5.62 15.47
N ILE A 672 -27.33 5.61 14.23
CA ILE A 672 -26.41 6.63 13.70
C ILE A 672 -27.06 8.02 13.76
N VAL A 673 -28.29 8.15 13.25
CA VAL A 673 -29.03 9.43 13.24
C VAL A 673 -29.21 9.97 14.65
N ARG A 674 -29.66 9.11 15.57
CA ARG A 674 -29.91 9.46 16.96
C ARG A 674 -28.63 9.82 17.70
N CYS A 675 -27.58 9.00 17.60
CA CYS A 675 -26.35 9.22 18.37
C CYS A 675 -25.52 10.41 17.86
N LEU A 676 -25.50 10.67 16.55
CA LEU A 676 -24.82 11.85 15.99
C LEU A 676 -25.69 13.14 16.04
N ASN A 677 -26.92 13.05 16.56
CA ASN A 677 -27.89 14.15 16.60
C ASN A 677 -28.13 14.80 15.22
N LEU A 678 -28.22 13.98 14.17
CA LEU A 678 -28.39 14.47 12.80
C LEU A 678 -29.76 15.10 12.60
N LYS A 679 -29.83 16.25 11.93
CA LYS A 679 -31.07 17.01 11.74
C LYS A 679 -31.64 16.75 10.35
N ASN A 680 -32.78 16.04 10.30
CA ASN A 680 -33.49 15.66 9.07
C ASN A 680 -32.51 15.17 7.96
N PRO A 681 -31.67 14.16 8.23
CA PRO A 681 -30.62 13.78 7.29
C PRO A 681 -31.21 13.18 6.01
N GLN A 682 -30.52 13.38 4.89
CA GLN A 682 -30.79 12.60 3.68
C GLN A 682 -30.21 11.19 3.88
N ILE A 683 -31.08 10.18 3.85
CA ILE A 683 -30.67 8.77 3.91
C ILE A 683 -30.54 8.26 2.48
N THR A 684 -29.34 7.85 2.10
CA THR A 684 -29.07 7.32 0.76
C THR A 684 -28.48 5.92 0.88
N CYS A 685 -29.11 4.94 0.21
CA CYS A 685 -28.65 3.57 0.16
C CYS A 685 -28.43 3.17 -1.29
N THR A 686 -27.24 2.68 -1.64
CA THR A 686 -27.04 1.95 -2.90
C THR A 686 -27.53 0.52 -2.73
N GLY A 687 -27.81 -0.17 -3.84
CA GLY A 687 -27.92 -1.63 -3.81
C GLY A 687 -26.65 -2.27 -3.24
N PHE A 688 -26.81 -3.43 -2.62
CA PHE A 688 -25.69 -4.21 -2.06
C PHE A 688 -25.11 -5.19 -3.08
N ASP A 689 -25.62 -5.20 -4.31
CA ASP A 689 -25.17 -6.14 -5.33
C ASP A 689 -23.79 -5.78 -5.88
N ARG A 690 -23.00 -6.84 -6.08
CA ARG A 690 -21.70 -6.83 -6.74
C ARG A 690 -21.75 -7.94 -7.80
N PRO A 691 -22.27 -7.63 -9.01
CA PRO A 691 -22.58 -8.64 -10.01
C PRO A 691 -21.32 -9.38 -10.50
N ASN A 692 -20.16 -8.75 -10.41
CA ASN A 692 -18.86 -9.30 -10.79
C ASN A 692 -18.26 -10.30 -9.77
N LEU A 693 -18.88 -10.49 -8.61
CA LEU A 693 -18.44 -11.46 -7.60
C LEU A 693 -19.22 -12.76 -7.72
N TYR A 694 -18.53 -13.85 -8.05
CA TYR A 694 -19.08 -15.20 -7.96
C TYR A 694 -18.97 -15.73 -6.52
N LEU A 695 -20.03 -16.34 -5.99
CA LEU A 695 -20.11 -16.80 -4.61
C LEU A 695 -20.20 -18.33 -4.52
N GLU A 696 -19.36 -18.96 -3.70
CA GLU A 696 -19.36 -20.41 -3.53
C GLU A 696 -19.07 -20.83 -2.09
N VAL A 697 -19.75 -21.89 -1.62
CA VAL A 697 -19.55 -22.45 -0.29
C VAL A 697 -19.25 -23.95 -0.40
N GLY A 698 -18.05 -24.32 0.01
CA GLY A 698 -17.56 -25.69 0.10
C GLY A 698 -17.41 -26.19 1.54
N ARG A 699 -17.29 -27.50 1.69
CA ARG A 699 -16.99 -28.14 2.98
C ARG A 699 -15.48 -28.38 3.09
N LYS A 700 -14.92 -28.17 4.28
CA LYS A 700 -13.54 -28.57 4.57
C LYS A 700 -13.41 -30.10 4.51
N THR A 701 -12.37 -30.61 3.89
CA THR A 701 -12.01 -32.04 3.90
C THR A 701 -11.28 -32.44 5.19
N GLY A 702 -10.74 -31.45 5.91
CA GLY A 702 -9.89 -31.64 7.09
C GLY A 702 -8.40 -31.56 6.77
N ASN A 703 -8.03 -31.54 5.49
CA ASN A 703 -6.65 -31.32 5.04
C ASN A 703 -6.53 -29.97 4.30
N ILE A 704 -5.72 -29.07 4.85
CA ILE A 704 -5.53 -27.71 4.32
C ILE A 704 -5.05 -27.70 2.87
N LEU A 705 -4.12 -28.57 2.53
CA LEU A 705 -3.55 -28.62 1.19
C LEU A 705 -4.59 -29.13 0.19
N GLN A 706 -5.31 -30.20 0.53
CA GLN A 706 -6.37 -30.74 -0.32
C GLN A 706 -7.48 -29.71 -0.58
N ASP A 707 -7.84 -28.95 0.46
CA ASP A 707 -8.88 -27.93 0.38
C ASP A 707 -8.45 -26.73 -0.48
N LEU A 708 -7.17 -26.36 -0.49
CA LEU A 708 -6.69 -25.16 -1.18
C LEU A 708 -6.13 -25.41 -2.58
N VAL A 709 -5.65 -26.62 -2.88
CA VAL A 709 -5.05 -26.97 -4.18
C VAL A 709 -6.04 -26.78 -5.34
N GLN A 710 -7.34 -26.97 -5.10
CA GLN A 710 -8.38 -26.74 -6.12
C GLN A 710 -8.44 -25.28 -6.64
N PHE A 711 -7.86 -24.32 -5.91
CA PHE A 711 -7.83 -22.91 -6.31
C PHE A 711 -6.54 -22.49 -7.02
N LEU A 712 -5.59 -23.42 -7.16
CA LEU A 712 -4.28 -23.20 -7.76
C LEU A 712 -4.24 -23.68 -9.21
N ILE A 713 -3.48 -22.99 -10.04
CA ILE A 713 -3.12 -23.41 -11.39
C ILE A 713 -1.69 -23.94 -11.37
N ARG A 714 -1.46 -25.01 -12.14
CA ARG A 714 -0.12 -25.54 -12.40
C ARG A 714 0.49 -24.84 -13.61
N LYS A 715 1.47 -23.97 -13.38
CA LYS A 715 2.17 -23.20 -14.44
C LYS A 715 3.23 -24.04 -15.17
N THR A 716 3.92 -24.90 -14.42
CA THR A 716 4.91 -25.86 -14.95
C THR A 716 4.78 -27.19 -14.21
N ASN A 717 5.56 -28.21 -14.58
CA ASN A 717 5.54 -29.50 -13.91
C ASN A 717 5.83 -29.42 -12.39
N THR A 718 6.43 -28.34 -11.88
CA THR A 718 6.81 -28.22 -10.46
C THR A 718 6.30 -26.95 -9.77
N THR A 719 5.67 -26.01 -10.48
CA THR A 719 5.26 -24.72 -9.91
C THR A 719 3.75 -24.54 -9.92
N TRP A 720 3.23 -24.11 -8.76
CA TRP A 720 1.83 -23.74 -8.55
C TRP A 720 1.73 -22.23 -8.40
N GLU A 721 0.62 -21.64 -8.86
CA GLU A 721 0.29 -20.23 -8.67
C GLU A 721 -1.22 -20.05 -8.49
N PHE A 722 -1.62 -18.90 -7.93
CA PHE A 722 -3.02 -18.48 -8.00
C PHE A 722 -3.31 -17.81 -9.34
N GLU A 723 -4.56 -17.86 -9.80
CA GLU A 723 -5.01 -17.19 -11.04
C GLU A 723 -4.90 -15.65 -10.97
N GLY A 724 -4.70 -15.11 -9.76
CA GLY A 724 -4.46 -13.71 -9.50
C GLY A 724 -4.37 -13.41 -8.01
N PRO A 725 -4.28 -12.12 -7.63
CA PRO A 725 -4.15 -11.71 -6.24
C PRO A 725 -5.26 -12.28 -5.36
N THR A 726 -4.86 -12.96 -4.28
CA THR A 726 -5.75 -13.76 -3.44
C THR A 726 -5.63 -13.35 -1.97
N ILE A 727 -6.77 -13.26 -1.27
CA ILE A 727 -6.80 -13.12 0.19
C ILE A 727 -7.41 -14.39 0.79
N ILE A 728 -6.74 -14.99 1.77
CA ILE A 728 -7.26 -16.11 2.53
C ILE A 728 -7.54 -15.66 3.96
N TYR A 729 -8.82 -15.55 4.33
CA TYR A 729 -9.25 -15.23 5.69
C TYR A 729 -9.30 -16.48 6.57
N CYS A 730 -8.66 -16.43 7.73
CA CYS A 730 -8.65 -17.49 8.73
C CYS A 730 -9.19 -16.99 10.08
N PRO A 731 -9.85 -17.85 10.86
CA PRO A 731 -10.49 -17.47 12.13
C PRO A 731 -9.52 -17.25 13.31
N SER A 732 -8.22 -17.57 13.14
CA SER A 732 -7.22 -17.44 14.20
C SER A 732 -5.81 -17.24 13.65
N ARG A 733 -4.93 -16.64 14.46
CA ARG A 733 -3.49 -16.47 14.16
C ARG A 733 -2.82 -17.82 13.89
N LYS A 734 -3.09 -18.81 14.73
CA LYS A 734 -2.59 -20.18 14.54
C LYS A 734 -2.98 -20.76 13.18
N MET A 735 -4.23 -20.57 12.76
CA MET A 735 -4.68 -21.06 11.44
C MET A 735 -3.98 -20.30 10.30
N THR A 736 -3.77 -18.98 10.42
CA THR A 736 -3.02 -18.22 9.39
C THR A 736 -1.60 -18.75 9.19
N GLU A 737 -0.91 -19.08 10.29
CA GLU A 737 0.45 -19.63 10.24
C GLU A 737 0.46 -21.05 9.65
N GLN A 738 -0.50 -21.89 10.04
CA GLN A 738 -0.65 -23.26 9.51
C GLN A 738 -0.90 -23.25 8.00
N VAL A 739 -1.86 -22.45 7.53
CA VAL A 739 -2.16 -22.33 6.09
C VAL A 739 -0.95 -21.81 5.33
N THR A 740 -0.23 -20.83 5.88
CA THR A 740 1.00 -20.32 5.24
C THR A 740 2.07 -21.39 5.15
N ALA A 741 2.27 -22.19 6.19
CA ALA A 741 3.24 -23.27 6.18
C ALA A 741 2.92 -24.31 5.09
N GLU A 742 1.66 -24.68 4.90
CA GLU A 742 1.25 -25.61 3.85
C GLU A 742 1.43 -25.02 2.44
N LEU A 743 1.04 -23.77 2.22
CA LEU A 743 1.20 -23.12 0.91
C LEU A 743 2.66 -22.86 0.54
N LYS A 744 3.53 -22.60 1.53
CA LYS A 744 4.98 -22.47 1.30
C LYS A 744 5.63 -23.79 0.84
N LYS A 745 5.11 -24.96 1.21
CA LYS A 745 5.59 -26.25 0.69
C LYS A 745 5.38 -26.38 -0.82
N LEU A 746 4.42 -25.64 -1.39
CA LEU A 746 4.17 -25.57 -2.83
C LEU A 746 4.96 -24.44 -3.53
N ASN A 747 5.89 -23.78 -2.82
CA ASN A 747 6.65 -22.63 -3.31
C ASN A 747 5.76 -21.44 -3.75
N LEU A 748 4.60 -21.25 -3.13
CA LEU A 748 3.72 -20.11 -3.42
C LEU A 748 4.23 -18.83 -2.76
N ALA A 749 4.26 -17.74 -3.54
CA ALA A 749 4.57 -16.41 -3.06
C ALA A 749 3.43 -15.88 -2.18
N CYS A 750 3.53 -16.10 -0.86
CA CYS A 750 2.49 -15.75 0.10
C CYS A 750 3.03 -15.13 1.39
N GLY A 751 2.24 -14.26 2.01
CA GLY A 751 2.55 -13.59 3.28
C GLY A 751 1.49 -13.83 4.35
N THR A 752 1.92 -13.93 5.62
CA THR A 752 1.02 -13.93 6.78
C THR A 752 0.68 -12.51 7.19
N TYR A 753 -0.56 -12.27 7.59
CA TYR A 753 -0.96 -11.02 8.20
C TYR A 753 -1.92 -11.24 9.37
N HIS A 754 -1.44 -10.99 10.57
CA HIS A 754 -2.26 -10.94 11.76
C HIS A 754 -1.65 -9.98 12.76
N ALA A 755 -2.44 -9.59 13.75
CA ALA A 755 -2.06 -8.56 14.69
C ALA A 755 -0.91 -8.91 15.65
N GLY A 756 -0.65 -10.20 15.86
CA GLY A 756 0.55 -10.65 16.59
C GLY A 756 1.88 -10.36 15.86
N LEU A 757 1.87 -9.89 14.61
CA LEU A 757 3.06 -9.51 13.87
C LEU A 757 3.49 -8.07 14.19
N SER A 758 4.80 -7.83 14.15
CA SER A 758 5.33 -6.47 14.29
C SER A 758 4.74 -5.51 13.25
N VAL A 759 4.58 -4.23 13.60
CA VAL A 759 4.11 -3.17 12.68
C VAL A 759 4.96 -3.15 11.39
N LYS A 760 6.28 -3.35 11.52
CA LYS A 760 7.20 -3.41 10.37
C LYS A 760 6.84 -4.56 9.43
N SER A 761 6.67 -5.78 9.97
CA SER A 761 6.33 -6.97 9.18
C SER A 761 4.96 -6.84 8.50
N ARG A 762 3.96 -6.28 9.19
CA ARG A 762 2.64 -6.02 8.61
C ARG A 762 2.71 -5.03 7.45
N ARG A 763 3.48 -3.94 7.61
CA ARG A 763 3.70 -2.96 6.52
C ARG A 763 4.41 -3.59 5.32
N GLU A 764 5.41 -4.43 5.55
CA GLU A 764 6.13 -5.15 4.49
C GLU A 764 5.19 -6.07 3.71
N VAL A 765 4.42 -6.93 4.39
CA VAL A 765 3.43 -7.81 3.74
C VAL A 765 2.38 -7.03 2.98
N HIS A 766 1.86 -5.95 3.57
CA HIS A 766 0.90 -5.06 2.91
C HIS A 766 1.49 -4.45 1.63
N HIS A 767 2.69 -3.88 1.69
CA HIS A 767 3.36 -3.29 0.52
C HIS A 767 3.66 -4.32 -0.56
N SER A 768 4.19 -5.50 -0.19
CA SER A 768 4.47 -6.55 -1.15
C SER A 768 3.21 -7.06 -1.84
N PHE A 769 2.07 -7.13 -1.13
CA PHE A 769 0.79 -7.48 -1.76
C PHE A 769 0.27 -6.40 -2.70
N MET A 770 0.40 -5.12 -2.31
CA MET A 770 -0.02 -3.99 -3.14
C MET A 770 0.81 -3.89 -4.44
N ARG A 771 2.06 -4.34 -4.44
CA ARG A 771 3.01 -4.33 -5.57
C ARG A 771 3.06 -5.63 -6.38
N ASP A 772 2.19 -6.59 -6.08
CA ASP A 772 2.16 -7.91 -6.70
C ASP A 772 3.48 -8.72 -6.54
N GLU A 773 4.28 -8.40 -5.52
CA GLU A 773 5.48 -9.17 -5.14
C GLU A 773 5.09 -10.49 -4.45
N ILE A 774 3.93 -10.52 -3.80
CA ILE A 774 3.28 -11.74 -3.30
C ILE A 774 1.89 -11.88 -3.92
N GLN A 775 1.52 -13.10 -4.30
CA GLN A 775 0.22 -13.40 -4.91
C GLN A 775 -0.89 -13.59 -3.87
N CYS A 776 -0.54 -13.99 -2.65
CA CYS A 776 -1.51 -14.36 -1.63
C CYS A 776 -1.18 -13.76 -0.26
N VAL A 777 -2.18 -13.20 0.40
CA VAL A 777 -2.10 -12.86 1.83
C VAL A 777 -3.03 -13.76 2.63
N ILE A 778 -2.46 -14.48 3.60
CA ILE A 778 -3.19 -15.29 4.56
C ILE A 778 -3.35 -14.48 5.83
N ALA A 779 -4.59 -14.21 6.22
CA ALA A 779 -4.83 -13.24 7.26
C ALA A 779 -6.01 -13.53 8.18
N THR A 780 -5.98 -12.92 9.37
CA THR A 780 -7.19 -12.74 10.18
C THR A 780 -7.94 -11.48 9.71
N ILE A 781 -9.03 -11.14 10.39
CA ILE A 781 -9.88 -9.98 10.06
C ILE A 781 -9.07 -8.67 10.12
N ALA A 782 -8.01 -8.63 10.92
CA ALA A 782 -7.00 -7.56 10.97
C ALA A 782 -6.49 -7.13 9.58
N PHE A 783 -6.43 -8.03 8.58
CA PHE A 783 -6.13 -7.67 7.20
C PHE A 783 -7.41 -7.30 6.47
N GLY A 784 -7.96 -6.14 6.84
CA GLY A 784 -9.29 -5.79 6.43
C GLY A 784 -9.37 -4.33 6.09
N MET A 785 -9.84 -3.54 7.04
CA MET A 785 -10.56 -2.32 6.77
C MET A 785 -9.80 -1.26 5.94
N GLY A 786 -8.46 -1.30 5.87
CA GLY A 786 -7.62 -0.39 5.08
C GLY A 786 -7.27 -0.80 3.64
N ILE A 787 -7.48 -2.05 3.22
CA ILE A 787 -6.93 -2.53 1.94
C ILE A 787 -7.69 -1.94 0.76
N ASN A 788 -6.95 -1.26 -0.12
CA ASN A 788 -7.45 -0.69 -1.37
C ASN A 788 -6.70 -1.17 -2.62
N LYS A 789 -6.55 -2.49 -2.78
CA LYS A 789 -6.10 -3.11 -4.03
C LYS A 789 -7.30 -3.34 -4.95
N ALA A 790 -7.26 -2.79 -6.17
CA ALA A 790 -8.40 -2.82 -7.09
C ALA A 790 -8.65 -4.22 -7.67
N ASP A 791 -7.58 -4.99 -7.84
CA ASP A 791 -7.47 -6.15 -8.70
C ASP A 791 -7.41 -7.49 -7.92
N ILE A 792 -8.04 -7.56 -6.75
CA ILE A 792 -8.16 -8.83 -6.01
C ILE A 792 -9.12 -9.79 -6.75
N ARG A 793 -8.59 -10.93 -7.20
CA ARG A 793 -9.31 -11.94 -8.00
C ARG A 793 -10.00 -13.00 -7.17
N LYS A 794 -9.46 -13.32 -6.00
CA LYS A 794 -10.00 -14.38 -5.16
C LYS A 794 -10.00 -13.99 -3.69
N VAL A 795 -11.11 -14.24 -3.01
CA VAL A 795 -11.21 -14.18 -1.55
C VAL A 795 -11.65 -15.56 -1.07
N ILE A 796 -10.90 -16.15 -0.14
CA ILE A 796 -11.16 -17.48 0.40
C ILE A 796 -11.30 -17.37 1.91
N HIS A 797 -12.46 -17.73 2.45
CA HIS A 797 -12.65 -17.90 3.89
C HIS A 797 -12.35 -19.34 4.26
N TYR A 798 -11.22 -19.57 4.92
CA TYR A 798 -10.81 -20.87 5.45
C TYR A 798 -11.34 -21.09 6.87
N GLY A 799 -12.66 -21.10 6.97
CA GLY A 799 -13.45 -21.17 8.20
C GLY A 799 -14.75 -20.40 8.04
N ALA A 800 -15.75 -20.72 8.87
CA ALA A 800 -16.99 -19.96 8.88
C ALA A 800 -16.74 -18.50 9.31
N PRO A 801 -17.15 -17.51 8.50
CA PRO A 801 -17.19 -16.12 8.91
C PRO A 801 -18.04 -15.93 10.18
N LYS A 802 -17.77 -14.86 10.94
CA LYS A 802 -18.44 -14.59 12.22
C LYS A 802 -19.93 -14.28 12.02
N GLU A 803 -20.22 -13.37 11.09
CA GLU A 803 -21.55 -12.89 10.75
C GLU A 803 -21.62 -12.38 9.31
N MET A 804 -22.82 -12.09 8.82
CA MET A 804 -23.08 -11.70 7.42
C MET A 804 -22.43 -10.37 7.06
N GLU A 805 -22.39 -9.41 7.99
CA GLU A 805 -21.79 -8.08 7.86
C GLU A 805 -20.28 -8.18 7.58
N SER A 806 -19.56 -8.89 8.46
CA SER A 806 -18.12 -9.13 8.29
C SER A 806 -17.84 -9.85 6.97
N TYR A 807 -18.61 -10.91 6.68
CA TYR A 807 -18.47 -11.66 5.43
C TYR A 807 -18.63 -10.76 4.20
N TYR A 808 -19.67 -9.92 4.16
CA TYR A 808 -19.91 -9.01 3.04
C TYR A 808 -18.79 -7.97 2.88
N GLN A 809 -18.29 -7.42 3.99
CA GLN A 809 -17.19 -6.47 3.97
C GLN A 809 -15.89 -7.11 3.46
N GLU A 810 -15.60 -8.35 3.88
CA GLU A 810 -14.42 -9.13 3.52
C GLU A 810 -14.42 -9.53 2.03
N ILE A 811 -15.52 -10.11 1.52
CA ILE A 811 -15.63 -10.47 0.10
C ILE A 811 -15.67 -9.24 -0.81
N GLY A 812 -16.18 -8.12 -0.31
CA GLY A 812 -16.27 -6.84 -1.04
C GLY A 812 -14.93 -6.21 -1.42
N ARG A 813 -13.81 -6.77 -0.92
CA ARG A 813 -12.44 -6.43 -1.33
C ARG A 813 -12.08 -6.96 -2.70
N ALA A 814 -12.71 -8.05 -3.13
CA ALA A 814 -12.52 -8.59 -4.46
C ALA A 814 -13.13 -7.67 -5.53
N GLY A 815 -12.54 -7.69 -6.74
CA GLY A 815 -13.17 -7.17 -7.95
C GLY A 815 -13.56 -5.71 -7.89
N ARG A 816 -12.74 -4.85 -7.25
CA ARG A 816 -13.02 -3.41 -7.14
C ARG A 816 -12.81 -2.66 -8.46
N ASP A 817 -12.00 -3.22 -9.34
CA ASP A 817 -11.86 -2.86 -10.76
C ASP A 817 -13.10 -3.21 -11.61
N GLY A 818 -14.09 -3.92 -11.06
CA GLY A 818 -15.30 -4.35 -11.76
C GLY A 818 -15.13 -5.63 -12.58
N LEU A 819 -13.93 -6.20 -12.64
CA LEU A 819 -13.67 -7.47 -13.33
C LEU A 819 -14.19 -8.65 -12.51
N GLN A 820 -14.37 -9.80 -13.19
CA GLN A 820 -14.85 -11.01 -12.55
C GLN A 820 -13.87 -11.46 -11.45
N SER A 821 -14.41 -11.70 -10.26
CA SER A 821 -13.69 -12.27 -9.13
C SER A 821 -14.54 -13.36 -8.46
N SER A 822 -13.92 -14.18 -7.61
CA SER A 822 -14.61 -15.27 -6.92
C SER A 822 -14.37 -15.24 -5.41
N CYS A 823 -15.41 -15.59 -4.66
CA CYS A 823 -15.44 -15.57 -3.21
C CYS A 823 -15.89 -16.95 -2.71
N HIS A 824 -15.00 -17.63 -2.01
CA HIS A 824 -15.17 -19.03 -1.59
C HIS A 824 -15.19 -19.12 -0.08
N VAL A 825 -16.12 -19.88 0.50
CA VAL A 825 -16.11 -20.22 1.92
C VAL A 825 -15.91 -21.71 2.08
N LEU A 826 -14.82 -22.11 2.74
CA LEU A 826 -14.57 -23.48 3.16
C LEU A 826 -14.84 -23.59 4.65
N TRP A 827 -15.84 -24.38 5.03
CA TRP A 827 -16.25 -24.43 6.43
C TRP A 827 -16.59 -25.85 6.90
N ALA A 828 -16.57 -26.04 8.22
CA ALA A 828 -17.05 -27.24 8.90
C ALA A 828 -17.98 -26.87 10.07
N PRO A 829 -18.93 -27.75 10.48
CA PRO A 829 -19.79 -27.51 11.64
C PRO A 829 -19.02 -27.20 12.94
N ALA A 830 -17.81 -27.75 13.09
CA ALA A 830 -16.92 -27.45 14.21
C ALA A 830 -16.51 -25.97 14.28
N ASP A 831 -16.40 -25.28 13.13
CA ASP A 831 -16.06 -23.85 13.09
C ASP A 831 -17.16 -23.01 13.76
N ILE A 832 -18.44 -23.35 13.52
CA ILE A 832 -19.59 -22.67 14.14
C ILE A 832 -19.63 -22.92 15.65
N ASN A 833 -19.33 -24.15 16.08
CA ASN A 833 -19.30 -24.49 17.51
C ASN A 833 -18.23 -23.71 18.28
N LEU A 834 -17.05 -23.51 17.68
CA LEU A 834 -16.00 -22.69 18.26
C LEU A 834 -16.46 -21.24 18.45
N ASN A 835 -17.09 -20.66 17.44
CA ASN A 835 -17.63 -19.30 17.53
C ASN A 835 -18.74 -19.22 18.60
N ARG A 836 -19.62 -20.23 18.69
CA ARG A 836 -20.71 -20.29 19.68
C ARG A 836 -20.16 -20.33 21.11
N HIS A 837 -19.08 -21.08 21.33
CA HIS A 837 -18.40 -21.12 22.63
C HIS A 837 -17.82 -19.74 23.00
N ARG A 838 -17.17 -19.04 22.07
CA ARG A 838 -16.66 -17.68 22.30
C ARG A 838 -17.77 -16.70 22.67
N LEU A 839 -18.91 -16.74 21.97
CA LEU A 839 -20.06 -15.88 22.29
C LEU A 839 -20.69 -16.18 23.66
N SER A 840 -20.58 -17.41 24.16
CA SER A 840 -21.14 -17.79 25.47
C SER A 840 -20.45 -17.08 26.64
N GLN A 841 -19.24 -16.56 26.43
CA GLN A 841 -18.47 -15.84 27.43
C GLN A 841 -18.88 -14.37 27.57
N ILE A 842 -19.75 -13.85 26.69
CA ILE A 842 -20.16 -12.46 26.72
C ILE A 842 -21.18 -12.21 27.87
N PRO A 843 -20.89 -11.31 28.83
CA PRO A 843 -21.76 -11.07 29.98
C PRO A 843 -23.11 -10.45 29.63
N ASN A 844 -23.14 -9.56 28.63
CA ASN A 844 -24.36 -8.82 28.24
C ASN A 844 -25.34 -9.74 27.49
N GLU A 845 -26.46 -10.06 28.13
CA GLU A 845 -27.46 -10.99 27.60
C GLU A 845 -28.09 -10.54 26.28
N LYS A 846 -28.47 -9.26 26.16
CA LYS A 846 -29.09 -8.72 24.94
C LYS A 846 -28.12 -8.76 23.76
N PHE A 847 -26.88 -8.36 23.99
CA PHE A 847 -25.84 -8.39 22.97
C PHE A 847 -25.45 -9.83 22.59
N ARG A 848 -25.33 -10.73 23.57
CA ARG A 848 -25.09 -12.16 23.35
C ARG A 848 -26.19 -12.78 22.49
N LEU A 849 -27.46 -12.52 22.81
CA LEU A 849 -28.60 -13.02 22.04
C LEU A 849 -28.60 -12.50 20.61
N TYR A 850 -28.27 -11.22 20.41
CA TYR A 850 -28.12 -10.64 19.08
C TYR A 850 -27.02 -11.32 18.26
N LYS A 851 -25.82 -11.51 18.84
CA LYS A 851 -24.71 -12.19 18.16
C LYS A 851 -25.03 -13.65 17.85
N LEU A 852 -25.76 -14.35 18.73
CA LEU A 852 -26.27 -15.70 18.45
C LEU A 852 -27.26 -15.72 17.28
N LYS A 853 -28.17 -14.73 17.18
CA LYS A 853 -29.06 -14.58 16.02
C LYS A 853 -28.26 -14.36 14.73
N MET A 854 -27.23 -13.51 14.74
CA MET A 854 -26.40 -13.25 13.56
C MET A 854 -25.60 -14.49 13.13
N MET A 855 -25.06 -15.23 14.09
CA MET A 855 -24.39 -16.52 13.82
C MET A 855 -25.35 -17.55 13.20
N ALA A 856 -26.56 -17.66 13.72
CA ALA A 856 -27.56 -18.57 13.17
C ALA A 856 -27.95 -18.20 11.74
N LYS A 857 -28.02 -16.89 11.40
CA LYS A 857 -28.19 -16.44 10.02
C LYS A 857 -27.01 -16.86 9.13
N MET A 858 -25.78 -16.73 9.62
CA MET A 858 -24.59 -17.17 8.89
C MET A 858 -24.58 -18.69 8.66
N GLU A 859 -24.93 -19.47 9.69
CA GLU A 859 -25.07 -20.93 9.59
C GLU A 859 -26.15 -21.34 8.57
N LYS A 860 -27.28 -20.63 8.54
CA LYS A 860 -28.35 -20.80 7.54
C LYS A 860 -27.86 -20.44 6.13
N TYR A 861 -27.09 -19.37 5.97
CA TYR A 861 -26.47 -19.00 4.69
C TYR A 861 -25.55 -20.11 4.17
N LEU A 862 -24.69 -20.67 5.03
CA LEU A 862 -23.73 -21.71 4.67
C LEU A 862 -24.41 -23.01 4.23
N HIS A 863 -25.48 -23.44 4.89
CA HIS A 863 -26.24 -24.65 4.55
C HIS A 863 -27.24 -24.50 3.40
N SER A 864 -27.61 -23.27 3.03
CA SER A 864 -28.69 -23.03 2.09
C SER A 864 -28.39 -23.58 0.69
N ARG A 865 -29.43 -24.08 0.03
CA ARG A 865 -29.44 -24.50 -1.40
C ARG A 865 -30.09 -23.45 -2.32
N ARG A 866 -30.28 -22.24 -1.82
CA ARG A 866 -30.84 -21.11 -2.56
C ARG A 866 -29.72 -20.23 -3.12
N CYS A 867 -30.05 -19.37 -4.08
CA CYS A 867 -29.11 -18.38 -4.60
C CYS A 867 -28.43 -17.61 -3.45
N ARG A 868 -27.09 -17.71 -3.38
CA ARG A 868 -26.29 -17.07 -2.32
C ARG A 868 -26.47 -15.56 -2.33
N ARG A 869 -26.40 -14.95 -3.52
CA ARG A 869 -26.60 -13.51 -3.73
C ARG A 869 -27.96 -13.05 -3.20
N LYS A 870 -29.04 -13.77 -3.51
CA LYS A 870 -30.38 -13.45 -3.00
C LYS A 870 -30.44 -13.42 -1.47
N LEU A 871 -29.76 -14.35 -0.79
CA LEU A 871 -29.72 -14.39 0.68
C LEU A 871 -28.95 -13.19 1.26
N ILE A 872 -27.81 -12.83 0.67
CA ILE A 872 -27.03 -11.65 1.08
C ILE A 872 -27.88 -10.39 0.91
N LEU A 873 -28.45 -10.17 -0.28
CA LEU A 873 -29.27 -8.98 -0.54
C LEU A 873 -30.49 -8.92 0.38
N SER A 874 -31.16 -10.05 0.64
CA SER A 874 -32.30 -10.09 1.57
C SER A 874 -31.93 -9.77 3.02
N HIS A 875 -30.65 -9.89 3.41
CA HIS A 875 -30.19 -9.53 4.75
C HIS A 875 -29.95 -8.01 4.89
N PHE A 876 -29.50 -7.35 3.82
CA PHE A 876 -29.13 -5.93 3.85
C PHE A 876 -30.23 -5.00 3.29
N GLU A 877 -31.01 -5.46 2.32
CA GLU A 877 -32.07 -4.69 1.69
C GLU A 877 -33.36 -4.84 2.47
N ASP A 878 -33.98 -3.70 2.77
CA ASP A 878 -35.31 -3.66 3.37
C ASP A 878 -36.33 -4.25 2.39
N LYS A 879 -37.42 -4.85 2.88
CA LYS A 879 -38.46 -5.46 2.00
C LYS A 879 -39.02 -4.44 1.00
N GLN A 880 -39.02 -3.15 1.36
CA GLN A 880 -39.47 -2.03 0.53
C GLN A 880 -38.45 -1.55 -0.52
N LEU A 881 -37.18 -1.95 -0.40
CA LEU A 881 -36.08 -1.49 -1.27
C LEU A 881 -35.58 -2.58 -2.24
N ARG A 882 -36.34 -3.67 -2.40
CA ARG A 882 -36.02 -4.78 -3.31
C ARG A 882 -36.09 -4.33 -4.77
N LYS A 883 -35.07 -3.62 -5.24
CA LYS A 883 -34.79 -3.55 -6.67
C LYS A 883 -34.16 -4.87 -7.05
N ALA A 884 -34.92 -5.72 -7.74
CA ALA A 884 -34.41 -7.01 -8.16
C ALA A 884 -33.13 -6.79 -8.99
N SER A 885 -32.00 -7.37 -8.59
CA SER A 885 -30.85 -7.51 -9.50
C SER A 885 -31.18 -8.56 -10.56
N VAL A 886 -32.01 -8.17 -11.54
CA VAL A 886 -32.66 -9.09 -12.48
C VAL A 886 -31.62 -9.74 -13.43
N GLY A 887 -30.50 -9.08 -13.73
CA GLY A 887 -29.61 -9.53 -14.81
C GLY A 887 -28.65 -10.69 -14.48
N ILE A 888 -28.18 -10.81 -13.23
CA ILE A 888 -27.10 -11.76 -12.90
C ILE A 888 -27.59 -12.99 -12.13
N MET A 889 -28.68 -12.89 -11.37
CA MET A 889 -29.19 -14.02 -10.58
C MET A 889 -29.68 -15.15 -11.50
N GLY A 890 -29.40 -16.40 -11.12
CA GLY A 890 -29.77 -17.56 -11.94
C GLY A 890 -28.77 -17.92 -13.05
N THR A 891 -27.73 -17.10 -13.27
CA THR A 891 -26.64 -17.42 -14.21
C THR A 891 -25.53 -18.24 -13.54
N GLU A 892 -24.69 -18.90 -14.34
CA GLU A 892 -23.51 -19.63 -13.88
C GLU A 892 -22.47 -18.74 -13.17
N LYS A 893 -22.45 -17.44 -13.50
CA LYS A 893 -21.56 -16.43 -12.90
C LYS A 893 -22.08 -15.88 -11.57
N CYS A 894 -23.28 -16.28 -11.15
CA CYS A 894 -23.90 -15.78 -9.93
C CYS A 894 -23.31 -16.43 -8.67
N CYS A 895 -23.56 -17.73 -8.51
CA CYS A 895 -23.11 -18.51 -7.37
C CYS A 895 -23.21 -20.02 -7.65
N ASP A 896 -22.56 -20.81 -6.80
CA ASP A 896 -22.60 -22.27 -6.76
C ASP A 896 -24.02 -22.86 -6.92
N ASN A 897 -24.98 -22.36 -6.14
CA ASN A 897 -26.35 -22.84 -6.12
C ASN A 897 -27.18 -22.43 -7.35
N CYS A 898 -26.76 -21.39 -8.08
CA CYS A 898 -27.37 -21.01 -9.35
C CYS A 898 -26.75 -21.81 -10.49
N ARG A 899 -25.44 -22.06 -10.44
CA ARG A 899 -24.71 -22.88 -11.42
C ARG A 899 -25.11 -24.36 -11.40
N SER A 900 -25.52 -24.86 -10.24
CA SER A 900 -25.94 -26.27 -10.05
C SER A 900 -27.42 -26.52 -10.39
N ARG A 901 -28.19 -25.48 -10.70
CA ARG A 901 -29.57 -25.56 -11.16
C ARG A 901 -29.60 -25.48 -12.67
#